data_AF-A0A535USN1-F1
#
_entry.id   AF-A0A535USN1-F1
#
_cell.length_a   1.000
_cell.length_b   1.000
_cell.length_c   1.000
_cell.angle_alpha   90.00
_cell.angle_beta   90.00
_cell.angle_gamma   90.00
#
_symmetry.space_group_name_H-M   'P 1'
#
loop_
_entity.id
_entity.type
_entity.pdbx_description
1 polymer ?
#
loop_
_entity_poly.entity_id
_entity_poly.type
_entity_poly.pdbx_seq_one_letter_code
_entity_poly.pdbx_strand_id
1 'polypeptide(L)'
;MIAIIAVALLIATSVLLFAFGLNLMYLTVCAIRLPLRPAGPPPHRWGGDRTLPSVCVQLPIYNERYVADGSRAGFKAGALAYGLGLTSAELIAIFDADFVPPSDFLRRAAGSLVDPRVAFVQARWGHLDEGYSWFTRLQALFIDFHFLVEQAVRSSRGYFVNFTGSAGVWRRAAIEDAGGWTASTLTEDLDLSYRAQLRGWKAVFLGDLVVPEELPVSIDAYRSQQSRWATGSFQCAFRLLGPVWRSKNRVALKVQATIHLLAYGVGPLMLVQLVCYPALLLAVGRQRIPWQLGDALLLGVCVAASPWVGFIVAQARRGRPWWTALPSLFCQVIGAGMSLNVIFALVRALRPGGTFVRTPKHRITHRGQQWRDQAYVRVGDPRTALEAALGVGALAIVPLAVTMGQGLLAVYSGLFAAGFLTVTALSLFDLLQVLTLRRLGRRAFARVQAAAPFAALLGLVAILLLLAAQIAEPFEDGYGHWLIAATLASTGRLSDPLFGMQDTWLPGYQVLAGALLRLFGLWHLDLLKAMGAVLGVVTAACVYSLAPNLRQARIAVVLLVLNPVFLFTSGSAVVEPLLTALLMSAALAAVRGRMKLAALLAALACLTSTKAWIWVAAAAMFALVEVARSRSRVASRARAIAWAAPALGVLVFLQLGFAPATHSLARGTQEVASASTRGSLPADAFTRVAELATTYGVAALPLVVFAILGVGFALRRHTTALWRFVYVPSAFYLAAVFGLVGIGAYSGSHRYLYPALPAIALLAAATLDRYSPAVRLAAVGASAMLALAFLPVFLAFGAENAGLVAAGRSASGGRGVLLTDSPVAAYYSGRAPSDITGSQSLPQDPAQAIGWMRAHRVTAVVVEDISYYQATHVLPELTQGEASPPFLPIGDQRQYKVSGGKTVYAYRLLPVLSMEPTTAGKTAPLAKGMTMGAATGEGMGFGVPIVHYADGWVYARTSSTVQVSPVSWTRTFELDEIGGDAAHRYAFVPIAPRGQIEVAYTLEASGIAIAVRPVWIATGYSEVGILNEQSAAFDDFAAAGQPTLAGTGFGSWVPVTGSWARLRSGSLSVEWSLSRLPEASLYAGREQIAPDFDWAGLDYIFPASFNGATYRITVQEAR
;
A
#
# COMPACT_ATOMS: atom_id res chain seq x y z
N MET A 1 -15.13 17.27 -31.75
CA MET A 1 -16.41 17.94 -31.43
C MET A 1 -16.99 17.50 -30.07
N ILE A 2 -17.27 16.21 -29.84
CA ILE A 2 -17.86 15.71 -28.57
C ILE A 2 -17.02 16.09 -27.34
N ALA A 3 -15.68 15.97 -27.41
CA ALA A 3 -14.79 16.38 -26.32
C ALA A 3 -14.86 17.88 -26.02
N ILE A 4 -14.97 18.74 -27.04
CA ILE A 4 -15.07 20.20 -26.87
C ILE A 4 -16.38 20.56 -26.15
N ILE A 5 -17.48 19.92 -26.54
CA ILE A 5 -18.78 20.08 -25.89
C ILE A 5 -18.71 19.61 -24.43
N ALA A 6 -18.08 18.46 -24.16
CA ALA A 6 -17.89 17.92 -22.81
C ALA A 6 -17.06 18.87 -21.92
N VAL A 7 -15.98 19.46 -22.45
CA VAL A 7 -15.17 20.46 -21.74
C VAL A 7 -16.00 21.72 -21.45
N ALA A 8 -16.73 22.25 -22.42
CA ALA A 8 -17.56 23.43 -22.24
C ALA A 8 -18.65 23.22 -21.17
N LEU A 9 -19.32 22.07 -21.20
CA LEU A 9 -20.30 21.68 -20.19
C LEU A 9 -19.68 21.55 -18.79
N LEU A 10 -18.48 20.97 -18.70
CA LEU A 10 -17.76 20.87 -17.42
C LEU A 10 -17.39 22.23 -16.85
N ILE A 11 -16.88 23.15 -17.67
CA ILE A 11 -16.55 24.50 -17.23
C ILE A 11 -17.80 25.20 -16.72
N ALA A 12 -18.88 25.19 -17.51
CA ALA A 12 -20.13 25.85 -17.16
C ALA A 12 -20.74 25.30 -15.86
N THR A 13 -20.85 23.97 -15.76
CA THR A 13 -21.38 23.31 -14.55
C THR A 13 -20.48 23.54 -13.33
N SER A 14 -19.16 23.54 -13.49
CA SER A 14 -18.21 23.77 -12.39
C SER A 14 -18.32 25.18 -11.83
N VAL A 15 -18.45 26.20 -12.69
CA VAL A 15 -18.65 27.60 -12.24
C VAL A 15 -19.94 27.74 -11.42
N LEU A 16 -21.03 27.10 -11.85
CA LEU A 16 -22.30 27.13 -11.14
C LEU A 16 -22.22 26.41 -9.78
N LEU A 17 -21.62 25.24 -9.74
CA LEU A 17 -21.41 24.47 -8.50
C LEU A 17 -20.48 25.20 -7.53
N PHE A 18 -19.43 25.85 -8.04
CA PHE A 18 -18.52 26.69 -7.28
C PHE A 18 -19.27 27.84 -6.60
N ALA A 19 -20.11 28.57 -7.35
CA ALA A 19 -20.94 29.64 -6.80
C ALA A 19 -21.90 29.12 -5.72
N PHE A 20 -22.47 27.93 -5.91
CA PHE A 20 -23.36 27.31 -4.92
C PHE A 20 -22.63 26.98 -3.61
N GLY A 21 -21.49 26.30 -3.66
CA GLY A 21 -20.76 25.95 -2.44
C GLY A 21 -20.11 27.15 -1.76
N LEU A 22 -19.68 28.18 -2.51
CA LEU A 22 -19.26 29.45 -1.94
C LEU A 22 -20.41 30.11 -1.15
N ASN A 23 -21.63 30.05 -1.68
CA ASN A 23 -22.81 30.54 -0.98
C ASN A 23 -23.11 29.76 0.30
N LEU A 24 -23.04 28.43 0.27
CA LEU A 24 -23.21 27.61 1.48
C LEU A 24 -22.15 27.92 2.53
N MET A 25 -20.90 28.13 2.11
CA MET A 25 -19.82 28.56 3.01
C MET A 25 -20.12 29.93 3.62
N TYR A 26 -20.56 30.89 2.81
CA TYR A 26 -20.98 32.21 3.28
C TYR A 26 -22.10 32.13 4.33
N LEU A 27 -23.15 31.34 4.07
CA LEU A 27 -24.24 31.13 5.02
C LEU A 27 -23.72 30.45 6.30
N THR A 28 -22.85 29.46 6.18
CA THR A 28 -22.25 28.76 7.33
C THR A 28 -21.42 29.71 8.20
N VAL A 29 -20.55 30.53 7.60
CA VAL A 29 -19.76 31.54 8.33
C VAL A 29 -20.67 32.57 9.01
N CYS A 30 -21.73 33.01 8.33
CA CYS A 30 -22.72 33.90 8.94
C CYS A 30 -23.43 33.24 10.12
N ALA A 31 -23.78 31.96 10.00
CA ALA A 31 -24.46 31.20 11.06
C ALA A 31 -23.60 31.04 12.32
N ILE A 32 -22.27 30.89 12.18
CA ILE A 32 -21.33 30.86 13.31
C ILE A 32 -21.37 32.17 14.11
N ARG A 33 -21.54 33.31 13.42
CA ARG A 33 -21.60 34.64 14.03
C ARG A 33 -22.97 34.97 14.62
N LEU A 34 -24.00 34.18 14.35
CA LEU A 34 -25.30 34.35 14.97
C LEU A 34 -25.27 33.82 16.40
N PRO A 35 -25.95 34.47 17.35
CA PRO A 35 -26.04 33.97 18.71
C PRO A 35 -26.69 32.58 18.72
N LEU A 36 -26.10 31.65 19.50
CA LEU A 36 -26.54 30.26 19.62
C LEU A 36 -27.98 30.13 20.12
N ARG A 37 -28.42 31.13 20.90
CA ARG A 37 -29.81 31.39 21.24
C ARG A 37 -30.09 32.82 20.79
N PRO A 38 -30.95 33.09 19.80
CA PRO A 38 -31.45 34.45 19.66
C PRO A 38 -32.03 34.84 21.01
N ALA A 39 -31.72 36.05 21.49
CA ALA A 39 -32.52 36.63 22.56
C ALA A 39 -33.95 36.63 22.03
N GLY A 40 -34.79 35.71 22.55
CA GLY A 40 -36.21 35.79 22.27
C GLY A 40 -36.65 37.21 22.60
N PRO A 41 -37.61 37.80 21.86
CA PRO A 41 -38.22 39.02 22.35
C PRO A 41 -38.58 38.78 23.81
N PRO A 42 -38.25 39.71 24.75
CA PRO A 42 -38.64 39.55 26.14
C PRO A 42 -40.12 39.16 26.14
N PRO A 43 -40.55 38.19 26.97
CA PRO A 43 -41.93 37.75 26.96
C PRO A 43 -42.77 39.00 27.09
N HIS A 44 -43.43 39.40 26.00
CA HIS A 44 -44.32 40.52 26.05
C HIS A 44 -45.40 40.03 27.00
N ARG A 45 -45.42 40.56 28.22
CA ARG A 45 -46.64 40.53 29.02
C ARG A 45 -47.62 41.24 28.11
N TRP A 46 -48.55 40.47 27.53
CA TRP A 46 -49.78 41.07 27.03
C TRP A 46 -50.24 41.95 28.18
N GLY A 47 -50.23 43.27 27.97
CA GLY A 47 -50.51 44.24 29.01
C GLY A 47 -51.76 43.78 29.73
N GLY A 48 -51.74 43.88 31.07
CA GLY A 48 -52.91 43.58 31.88
C GLY A 48 -54.14 44.19 31.20
N ASP A 49 -55.16 43.35 31.02
CA ASP A 49 -56.47 43.67 30.44
C ASP A 49 -56.75 43.36 28.96
N ARG A 50 -55.87 42.63 28.25
CA ARG A 50 -56.29 41.91 27.02
C ARG A 50 -56.40 40.42 27.27
N THR A 51 -57.65 39.94 27.35
CA THR A 51 -58.00 38.53 27.26
C THR A 51 -57.22 37.87 26.11
N LEU A 52 -56.61 36.71 26.38
CA LEU A 52 -56.03 35.85 25.34
C LEU A 52 -57.04 35.77 24.18
N PRO A 53 -56.61 35.88 22.90
CA PRO A 53 -57.55 35.88 21.79
C PRO A 53 -58.49 34.67 21.93
N SER A 54 -59.76 34.98 22.17
CA SER A 54 -60.79 33.99 22.38
C SER A 54 -61.01 33.25 21.06
N VAL A 55 -60.93 31.92 21.17
CA VAL A 55 -61.23 30.91 20.14
C VAL A 55 -60.04 30.53 19.24
N CYS A 56 -59.45 29.36 19.54
CA CYS A 56 -58.86 28.50 18.53
C CYS A 56 -60.01 27.72 17.88
N VAL A 57 -60.46 28.13 16.70
CA VAL A 57 -61.26 27.21 15.88
C VAL A 57 -60.26 26.26 15.24
N GLN A 58 -60.10 25.07 15.80
CA GLN A 58 -59.54 23.98 15.03
C GLN A 58 -60.56 23.68 13.95
N LEU A 59 -60.34 24.20 12.75
CA LEU A 59 -61.07 23.76 11.56
C LEU A 59 -60.51 22.38 11.23
N PRO A 60 -61.26 21.29 11.42
CA PRO A 60 -60.84 20.02 10.90
C PRO A 60 -60.97 20.12 9.38
N ILE A 61 -59.97 20.66 8.68
CA ILE A 61 -59.92 20.61 7.22
C ILE A 61 -59.58 19.17 6.84
N TYR A 62 -60.52 18.26 7.10
CA TYR A 62 -60.62 17.04 6.34
C TYR A 62 -60.86 17.45 4.89
N ASN A 63 -60.77 16.50 3.99
CA ASN A 63 -61.12 16.71 2.60
C ASN A 63 -62.66 16.88 2.47
N GLU A 64 -63.29 17.74 3.29
CA GLU A 64 -64.71 18.05 3.35
C GLU A 64 -65.20 18.46 1.97
N ARG A 65 -64.34 19.10 1.18
CA ARG A 65 -64.54 19.32 -0.25
C ARG A 65 -64.67 17.99 -1.00
N TYR A 66 -63.70 17.09 -0.99
CA TYR A 66 -63.85 15.73 -1.58
C TYR A 66 -65.05 14.93 -1.05
N VAL A 67 -65.42 15.11 0.23
CA VAL A 67 -66.60 14.46 0.84
C VAL A 67 -67.90 15.11 0.36
N ALA A 68 -67.91 16.43 0.10
CA ALA A 68 -69.07 17.20 -0.33
C ALA A 68 -69.24 17.32 -1.86
N ASP A 69 -68.16 17.31 -2.64
CA ASP A 69 -68.13 17.60 -4.09
C ASP A 69 -67.35 16.56 -4.94
N GLY A 70 -66.74 15.54 -4.32
CA GLY A 70 -65.97 14.50 -5.00
C GLY A 70 -64.63 14.95 -5.62
N SER A 71 -64.24 16.22 -5.44
CA SER A 71 -63.08 16.83 -6.09
C SER A 71 -61.85 16.88 -5.17
N ARG A 72 -60.67 16.68 -5.77
CA ARG A 72 -59.36 16.90 -5.12
C ARG A 72 -58.61 18.11 -5.70
N ALA A 73 -59.36 19.07 -6.25
CA ALA A 73 -58.81 20.24 -6.93
C ALA A 73 -57.83 21.01 -6.02
N GLY A 74 -56.60 21.19 -6.52
CA GLY A 74 -55.56 21.97 -5.85
C GLY A 74 -54.92 21.33 -4.61
N PHE A 75 -55.29 20.10 -4.23
CA PHE A 75 -54.72 19.35 -3.11
C PHE A 75 -54.58 20.20 -1.83
N LYS A 76 -53.39 20.27 -1.22
CA LYS A 76 -53.15 21.03 0.02
C LYS A 76 -53.45 22.53 -0.15
N ALA A 77 -52.99 23.15 -1.24
CA ALA A 77 -53.25 24.57 -1.51
C ALA A 77 -54.75 24.87 -1.65
N GLY A 78 -55.49 23.98 -2.32
CA GLY A 78 -56.96 24.09 -2.45
C GLY A 78 -57.68 23.95 -1.12
N ALA A 79 -57.24 23.02 -0.27
CA ALA A 79 -57.78 22.83 1.09
C ALA A 79 -57.51 24.05 1.98
N LEU A 80 -56.29 24.62 1.92
CA LEU A 80 -55.93 25.84 2.66
C LEU A 80 -56.71 27.06 2.16
N ALA A 81 -56.91 27.21 0.85
CA ALA A 81 -57.72 28.29 0.28
C ALA A 81 -59.18 28.20 0.74
N TYR A 82 -59.76 26.99 0.72
CA TYR A 82 -61.11 26.74 1.19
C TYR A 82 -61.24 27.03 2.69
N GLY A 83 -60.34 26.49 3.52
CA GLY A 83 -60.34 26.71 4.97
C GLY A 83 -60.17 28.19 5.36
N LEU A 84 -59.41 28.97 4.58
CA LEU A 84 -59.26 30.42 4.81
C LEU A 84 -60.60 31.17 4.66
N GLY A 85 -61.51 30.66 3.82
CA GLY A 85 -62.87 31.21 3.64
C GLY A 85 -63.85 30.83 4.76
N LEU A 86 -63.52 29.83 5.60
CA LEU A 86 -64.38 29.37 6.70
C LEU A 86 -64.08 30.07 8.04
N THR A 87 -63.10 30.95 8.07
CA THR A 87 -62.69 31.65 9.29
C THR A 87 -62.41 33.12 8.97
N SER A 88 -62.53 33.99 9.96
CA SER A 88 -62.11 35.40 9.92
C SER A 88 -60.85 35.67 10.77
N ALA A 89 -60.21 34.62 11.31
CA ALA A 89 -59.05 34.76 12.17
C ALA A 89 -57.90 35.53 11.47
N GLU A 90 -57.32 36.51 12.18
CA GLU A 90 -56.23 37.34 11.67
C GLU A 90 -54.91 36.58 11.51
N LEU A 91 -54.69 35.58 12.38
CA LEU A 91 -53.50 34.75 12.41
C LEU A 91 -53.88 33.29 12.15
N ILE A 92 -53.18 32.67 11.20
CA ILE A 92 -53.43 31.30 10.73
C ILE A 92 -52.22 30.45 11.05
N ALA A 93 -52.35 29.56 12.03
CA ALA A 93 -51.34 28.55 12.32
C ALA A 93 -51.55 27.32 11.43
N ILE A 94 -50.47 26.82 10.83
CA ILE A 94 -50.54 25.72 9.85
C ILE A 94 -49.64 24.58 10.32
N PHE A 95 -50.20 23.38 10.40
CA PHE A 95 -49.49 22.16 10.74
C PHE A 95 -49.92 21.02 9.81
N ASP A 96 -48.93 20.29 9.29
CA ASP A 96 -49.20 19.00 8.67
C ASP A 96 -49.55 17.95 9.75
N ALA A 97 -50.29 16.92 9.34
CA ALA A 97 -50.80 15.87 10.23
C ALA A 97 -49.71 15.03 10.93
N ASP A 98 -48.46 15.11 10.47
CA ASP A 98 -47.30 14.42 11.03
C ASP A 98 -46.44 15.30 11.94
N PHE A 99 -46.89 16.52 12.28
CA PHE A 99 -46.21 17.44 13.19
C PHE A 99 -46.87 17.48 14.57
N VAL A 100 -46.04 17.56 15.62
CA VAL A 100 -46.49 17.60 17.02
C VAL A 100 -46.06 18.92 17.67
N PRO A 101 -46.85 20.01 17.59
CA PRO A 101 -46.49 21.28 18.19
C PRO A 101 -46.48 21.24 19.73
N PRO A 102 -45.56 21.95 20.39
CA PRO A 102 -45.59 22.09 21.85
C PRO A 102 -46.80 22.92 22.27
N SER A 103 -47.31 22.68 23.49
CA SER A 103 -48.51 23.33 24.01
C SER A 103 -48.40 24.86 24.13
N ASP A 104 -47.19 25.40 24.15
CA ASP A 104 -46.89 26.83 24.21
C ASP A 104 -46.58 27.46 22.84
N PHE A 105 -46.74 26.72 21.73
CA PHE A 105 -46.36 27.15 20.38
C PHE A 105 -46.91 28.52 19.99
N LEU A 106 -48.23 28.71 20.09
CA LEU A 106 -48.89 29.95 19.67
C LEU A 106 -48.43 31.14 20.51
N ARG A 107 -48.27 30.94 21.83
CA ARG A 107 -47.79 31.98 22.75
C ARG A 107 -46.38 32.45 22.38
N ARG A 108 -45.51 31.53 21.99
CA ARG A 108 -44.13 31.83 21.59
C ARG A 108 -44.05 32.44 20.19
N ALA A 109 -44.89 32.01 19.25
CA ALA A 109 -44.93 32.55 17.90
C ALA A 109 -45.53 33.97 17.84
N ALA A 110 -46.55 34.25 18.67
CA ALA A 110 -47.28 35.52 18.67
C ALA A 110 -46.39 36.74 18.94
N GLY A 111 -45.34 36.61 19.76
CA GLY A 111 -44.44 37.72 20.08
C GLY A 111 -43.75 38.33 18.85
N SER A 112 -43.44 37.51 17.84
CA SER A 112 -42.82 37.97 16.59
C SER A 112 -43.83 38.60 15.60
N LEU A 113 -45.13 38.39 15.81
CA LEU A 113 -46.21 38.92 14.97
C LEU A 113 -46.75 40.27 15.48
N VAL A 114 -46.13 40.84 16.51
CA VAL A 114 -46.44 42.20 16.99
C VAL A 114 -46.06 43.26 15.94
N ASP A 115 -44.96 43.07 15.19
CA ASP A 115 -44.66 43.94 14.03
C ASP A 115 -45.70 43.66 12.93
N PRO A 116 -46.53 44.65 12.55
CA PRO A 116 -47.59 44.45 11.57
C PRO A 116 -47.04 44.13 10.17
N ARG A 117 -45.74 44.37 9.91
CA ARG A 117 -45.09 44.06 8.63
C ARG A 117 -44.64 42.60 8.51
N VAL A 118 -44.72 41.81 9.58
CA VAL A 118 -44.37 40.38 9.54
C VAL A 118 -45.56 39.61 8.95
N ALA A 119 -45.33 38.99 7.78
CA ALA A 119 -46.29 38.12 7.11
C ALA A 119 -46.38 36.77 7.79
N PHE A 120 -45.24 36.18 8.17
CA PHE A 120 -45.24 34.88 8.82
C PHE A 120 -44.05 34.65 9.73
N VAL A 121 -44.25 33.73 10.66
CA VAL A 121 -43.24 33.20 11.57
C VAL A 121 -43.09 31.70 11.32
N GLN A 122 -41.87 31.25 11.04
CA GLN A 122 -41.51 29.85 10.85
C GLN A 122 -40.79 29.33 12.10
N ALA A 123 -41.30 28.25 12.70
CA ALA A 123 -40.59 27.53 13.76
C ALA A 123 -39.64 26.47 13.16
N ARG A 124 -38.69 26.00 13.98
CA ARG A 124 -37.75 24.95 13.58
C ARG A 124 -38.41 23.57 13.59
N TRP A 125 -38.12 22.76 12.58
CA TRP A 125 -38.50 21.35 12.59
C TRP A 125 -37.59 20.54 13.52
N GLY A 126 -38.22 19.76 14.40
CA GLY A 126 -37.59 18.66 15.12
C GLY A 126 -37.91 17.33 14.45
N HIS A 127 -37.40 16.22 14.98
CA HIS A 127 -37.53 14.91 14.33
C HIS A 127 -37.96 13.88 15.37
N LEU A 128 -39.12 13.25 15.18
CA LEU A 128 -39.66 12.20 16.06
C LEU A 128 -38.83 10.91 15.96
N ASP A 129 -38.35 10.57 14.78
CA ASP A 129 -37.73 9.29 14.42
C ASP A 129 -36.26 9.42 13.96
N GLU A 130 -35.58 10.50 14.36
CA GLU A 130 -34.14 10.69 14.09
C GLU A 130 -33.28 9.51 14.57
N GLY A 131 -33.69 8.84 15.64
CA GLY A 131 -33.02 7.67 16.20
C GLY A 131 -33.47 6.32 15.62
N TYR A 132 -34.42 6.31 14.68
CA TYR A 132 -35.00 5.07 14.15
C TYR A 132 -34.01 4.29 13.27
N SER A 133 -33.38 4.96 12.30
CA SER A 133 -32.40 4.36 11.40
C SER A 133 -31.29 5.35 11.06
N TRP A 134 -30.21 4.85 10.46
CA TRP A 134 -29.17 5.74 9.97
C TRP A 134 -29.66 6.62 8.81
N PHE A 135 -30.60 6.12 8.00
CA PHE A 135 -31.22 6.89 6.93
C PHE A 135 -32.03 8.09 7.45
N THR A 136 -32.87 7.89 8.47
CA THR A 136 -33.62 8.99 9.11
C THR A 136 -32.69 9.97 9.82
N ARG A 137 -31.57 9.49 10.38
CA ARG A 137 -30.51 10.35 10.92
C ARG A 137 -29.87 11.24 9.86
N LEU A 138 -29.60 10.74 8.65
CA LEU A 138 -29.05 11.56 7.55
C LEU A 138 -30.04 12.62 7.07
N GLN A 139 -31.33 12.29 6.99
CA GLN A 139 -32.39 13.25 6.67
C GLN A 139 -32.47 14.36 7.73
N ALA A 140 -32.44 14.00 9.01
CA ALA A 140 -32.42 14.95 10.11
C ALA A 140 -31.24 15.92 10.03
N LEU A 141 -30.04 15.45 9.64
CA LEU A 141 -28.87 16.32 9.42
C LEU A 141 -29.09 17.32 8.27
N PHE A 142 -29.69 16.87 7.15
CA PHE A 142 -30.02 17.73 6.02
C PHE A 142 -31.00 18.84 6.41
N ILE A 143 -32.07 18.49 7.13
CA ILE A 143 -33.09 19.42 7.57
C ILE A 143 -32.55 20.36 8.68
N ASP A 144 -31.76 19.83 9.62
CA ASP A 144 -31.09 20.65 10.64
C ASP A 144 -30.20 21.71 9.99
N PHE A 145 -29.47 21.38 8.92
CA PHE A 145 -28.68 22.37 8.16
C PHE A 145 -29.57 23.44 7.54
N HIS A 146 -30.64 23.06 6.85
CA HIS A 146 -31.58 24.02 6.27
C HIS A 146 -32.12 25.01 7.31
N PHE A 147 -32.57 24.55 8.48
CA PHE A 147 -33.16 25.43 9.48
C PHE A 147 -32.11 26.19 10.32
N LEU A 148 -31.10 25.49 10.84
CA LEU A 148 -30.13 26.08 11.77
C LEU A 148 -29.01 26.83 11.06
N VAL A 149 -28.86 26.74 9.73
CA VAL A 149 -27.89 27.52 8.99
C VAL A 149 -28.60 28.43 7.99
N GLU A 150 -29.28 27.87 6.99
CA GLU A 150 -29.81 28.66 5.89
C GLU A 150 -30.94 29.60 6.33
N GLN A 151 -32.01 29.09 6.94
CA GLN A 151 -33.17 29.87 7.39
C GLN A 151 -32.80 30.90 8.46
N ALA A 152 -31.98 30.50 9.43
CA ALA A 152 -31.49 31.39 10.47
C ALA A 152 -30.72 32.60 9.90
N VAL A 153 -29.84 32.36 8.92
CA VAL A 153 -29.08 33.45 8.28
C VAL A 153 -29.97 34.27 7.37
N ARG A 154 -30.88 33.65 6.61
CA ARG A 154 -31.83 34.36 5.74
C ARG A 154 -32.70 35.32 6.53
N SER A 155 -33.30 34.87 7.62
CA SER A 155 -34.15 35.70 8.47
C SER A 155 -33.36 36.83 9.14
N SER A 156 -32.20 36.53 9.74
CA SER A 156 -31.37 37.55 10.42
C SER A 156 -30.76 38.59 9.49
N ARG A 157 -30.42 38.22 8.25
CA ARG A 157 -29.83 39.13 7.27
C ARG A 157 -30.89 39.85 6.44
N GLY A 158 -32.17 39.50 6.52
CA GLY A 158 -33.24 40.03 5.66
C GLY A 158 -33.12 39.56 4.21
N TYR A 159 -32.70 38.32 3.99
CA TYR A 159 -32.91 37.62 2.71
C TYR A 159 -34.29 36.96 2.71
N PHE A 160 -34.78 36.56 1.53
CA PHE A 160 -36.05 35.84 1.46
C PHE A 160 -35.97 34.51 2.20
N VAL A 161 -36.92 34.34 3.11
CA VAL A 161 -37.18 33.16 3.95
C VAL A 161 -38.32 32.39 3.32
N ASN A 162 -38.25 31.07 3.26
CA ASN A 162 -39.39 30.25 2.85
C ASN A 162 -40.16 29.75 4.07
N PHE A 163 -41.48 29.90 4.05
CA PHE A 163 -42.36 29.06 4.84
C PHE A 163 -42.28 27.63 4.29
N THR A 164 -42.06 26.65 5.15
CA THR A 164 -41.82 25.25 4.74
C THR A 164 -43.10 24.41 4.76
N GLY A 165 -44.27 25.07 4.73
CA GLY A 165 -45.57 24.42 4.60
C GLY A 165 -46.20 23.95 5.91
N SER A 166 -45.48 24.00 7.02
CA SER A 166 -45.91 23.55 8.35
C SER A 166 -45.14 24.26 9.45
N ALA A 167 -45.60 24.14 10.69
CA ALA A 167 -44.94 24.65 11.90
C ALA A 167 -44.69 26.17 11.85
N GLY A 168 -45.70 26.93 11.43
CA GLY A 168 -45.63 28.39 11.47
C GLY A 168 -46.98 29.06 11.49
N VAL A 169 -46.94 30.38 11.70
CA VAL A 169 -48.13 31.23 11.82
C VAL A 169 -48.06 32.33 10.78
N TRP A 170 -49.10 32.45 9.97
CA TRP A 170 -49.27 33.47 8.94
C TRP A 170 -50.25 34.55 9.39
N ARG A 171 -50.02 35.78 8.94
CA ARG A 171 -51.01 36.85 8.95
C ARG A 171 -51.92 36.70 7.74
N ARG A 172 -53.23 36.66 7.95
CA ARG A 172 -54.25 36.61 6.89
C ARG A 172 -54.05 37.70 5.85
N ALA A 173 -53.92 38.95 6.29
CA ALA A 173 -53.76 40.10 5.40
C ALA A 173 -52.56 39.94 4.44
N ALA A 174 -51.48 39.29 4.88
CA ALA A 174 -50.34 39.02 4.03
C ALA A 174 -50.61 37.91 3.00
N ILE A 175 -51.39 36.89 3.37
CA ILE A 175 -51.84 35.84 2.44
C ILE A 175 -52.71 36.47 1.35
N GLU A 176 -53.70 37.27 1.74
CA GLU A 176 -54.66 37.92 0.85
C GLU A 176 -53.97 38.94 -0.08
N ASP A 177 -53.14 39.83 0.47
CA ASP A 177 -52.36 40.80 -0.31
C ASP A 177 -51.40 40.10 -1.30
N ALA A 178 -50.83 38.95 -0.89
CA ALA A 178 -49.97 38.18 -1.78
C ALA A 178 -50.73 37.53 -2.95
N GLY A 179 -52.06 37.47 -2.92
CA GLY A 179 -52.93 36.84 -3.93
C GLY A 179 -53.41 35.44 -3.55
N GLY A 180 -53.35 35.07 -2.26
CA GLY A 180 -53.87 33.81 -1.74
C GLY A 180 -52.99 32.58 -1.98
N TRP A 181 -53.52 31.42 -1.55
CA TRP A 181 -52.95 30.10 -1.83
C TRP A 181 -53.19 29.72 -3.28
N THR A 182 -52.16 29.21 -3.95
CA THR A 182 -52.24 28.79 -5.36
C THR A 182 -51.78 27.35 -5.52
N ALA A 183 -52.51 26.57 -6.32
CA ALA A 183 -52.13 25.21 -6.72
C ALA A 183 -51.28 25.16 -7.99
N SER A 184 -50.83 26.33 -8.47
CA SER A 184 -50.10 26.44 -9.72
C SER A 184 -48.68 25.86 -9.61
N THR A 185 -48.14 25.69 -8.40
CA THR A 185 -46.88 24.98 -8.09
C THR A 185 -47.15 23.85 -7.09
N LEU A 186 -46.28 22.83 -7.03
CA LEU A 186 -46.35 21.76 -6.02
C LEU A 186 -45.80 22.15 -4.64
N THR A 187 -45.28 23.36 -4.50
CA THR A 187 -44.75 23.96 -3.27
C THR A 187 -45.41 25.33 -3.11
N GLU A 188 -46.70 25.30 -2.76
CA GLU A 188 -47.55 26.49 -2.60
C GLU A 188 -47.03 27.44 -1.51
N ASP A 189 -46.34 26.87 -0.54
CA ASP A 189 -45.72 27.52 0.61
C ASP A 189 -44.54 28.41 0.22
N LEU A 190 -43.60 27.87 -0.55
CA LEU A 190 -42.45 28.59 -1.10
C LEU A 190 -42.91 29.72 -2.03
N ASP A 191 -43.88 29.42 -2.90
CA ASP A 191 -44.44 30.39 -3.84
C ASP A 191 -45.08 31.59 -3.12
N LEU A 192 -45.96 31.32 -2.15
CA LEU A 192 -46.61 32.37 -1.36
C LEU A 192 -45.62 33.18 -0.54
N SER A 193 -44.61 32.53 0.05
CA SER A 193 -43.54 33.19 0.81
C SER A 193 -42.80 34.24 -0.02
N TYR A 194 -42.46 33.90 -1.25
CA TYR A 194 -41.76 34.81 -2.16
C TYR A 194 -42.67 35.92 -2.67
N ARG A 195 -43.92 35.62 -3.02
CA ARG A 195 -44.90 36.64 -3.44
C ARG A 195 -45.16 37.68 -2.35
N ALA A 196 -45.30 37.24 -1.09
CA ALA A 196 -45.49 38.14 0.04
C ALA A 196 -44.24 39.03 0.26
N GLN A 197 -43.04 38.44 0.28
CA GLN A 197 -41.81 39.21 0.49
C GLN A 197 -41.48 40.15 -0.68
N LEU A 198 -41.87 39.81 -1.91
CA LEU A 198 -41.78 40.72 -3.06
C LEU A 198 -42.69 41.94 -2.94
N ARG A 199 -43.79 41.84 -2.17
CA ARG A 199 -44.67 42.96 -1.80
C ARG A 199 -44.19 43.72 -0.56
N GLY A 200 -43.03 43.39 -0.02
CA GLY A 200 -42.43 44.12 1.11
C GLY A 200 -42.75 43.56 2.49
N TRP A 201 -43.50 42.46 2.57
CA TRP A 201 -43.71 41.76 3.84
C TRP A 201 -42.41 41.13 4.37
N LYS A 202 -42.30 41.04 5.70
CA LYS A 202 -41.16 40.42 6.40
C LYS A 202 -41.49 39.00 6.85
N ALA A 203 -40.46 38.19 7.02
CA ALA A 203 -40.55 36.84 7.55
C ALA A 203 -39.57 36.63 8.71
N VAL A 204 -40.01 35.91 9.74
CA VAL A 204 -39.22 35.65 10.95
C VAL A 204 -39.03 34.15 11.16
N PHE A 205 -37.80 33.73 11.45
CA PHE A 205 -37.49 32.35 11.84
C PHE A 205 -37.20 32.25 13.34
N LEU A 206 -37.92 31.38 14.04
CA LEU A 206 -37.74 31.07 15.46
C LEU A 206 -37.01 29.74 15.64
N GLY A 207 -35.68 29.80 15.82
CA GLY A 207 -34.84 28.61 15.91
C GLY A 207 -34.96 27.82 17.22
N ASP A 208 -35.40 28.48 18.30
CA ASP A 208 -35.59 27.91 19.64
C ASP A 208 -36.99 27.30 19.84
N LEU A 209 -37.96 27.62 18.98
CA LEU A 209 -39.28 26.99 18.94
C LEU A 209 -39.22 25.77 18.02
N VAL A 210 -39.40 24.58 18.59
CA VAL A 210 -39.18 23.30 17.90
C VAL A 210 -40.49 22.54 17.77
N VAL A 211 -40.81 22.10 16.56
CA VAL A 211 -41.98 21.26 16.27
C VAL A 211 -41.50 19.95 15.65
N PRO A 212 -41.53 18.83 16.38
CA PRO A 212 -41.13 17.53 15.83
C PRO A 212 -42.03 17.03 14.69
N GLU A 213 -41.42 16.53 13.61
CA GLU A 213 -42.06 15.85 12.48
C GLU A 213 -41.65 14.37 12.39
N GLU A 214 -42.43 13.57 11.68
CA GLU A 214 -42.05 12.20 11.28
C GLU A 214 -41.28 12.21 9.95
N LEU A 215 -40.08 11.61 9.91
CA LEU A 215 -39.29 11.46 8.69
C LEU A 215 -39.71 10.23 7.87
N PRO A 216 -39.53 10.24 6.54
CA PRO A 216 -39.67 9.04 5.72
C PRO A 216 -38.70 7.93 6.12
N VAL A 217 -39.24 6.78 6.53
CA VAL A 217 -38.44 5.61 6.94
C VAL A 217 -38.02 4.69 5.79
N SER A 218 -38.56 4.90 4.58
CA SER A 218 -38.21 4.15 3.36
C SER A 218 -37.65 5.07 2.28
N ILE A 219 -36.76 4.53 1.44
CA ILE A 219 -36.15 5.31 0.36
C ILE A 219 -37.17 5.71 -0.71
N ASP A 220 -38.20 4.90 -0.96
CA ASP A 220 -39.23 5.20 -1.95
C ASP A 220 -40.17 6.33 -1.47
N ALA A 221 -40.49 6.37 -0.17
CA ALA A 221 -41.23 7.48 0.45
C ALA A 221 -40.41 8.78 0.40
N TYR A 222 -39.11 8.69 0.72
CA TYR A 222 -38.19 9.81 0.59
C TYR A 222 -38.07 10.29 -0.87
N ARG A 223 -37.94 9.37 -1.84
CA ARG A 223 -37.88 9.68 -3.28
C ARG A 223 -39.10 10.46 -3.74
N SER A 224 -40.28 10.06 -3.27
CA SER A 224 -41.56 10.74 -3.56
C SER A 224 -41.60 12.15 -2.95
N GLN A 225 -41.14 12.31 -1.71
CA GLN A 225 -41.06 13.62 -1.03
C GLN A 225 -40.09 14.56 -1.75
N GLN A 226 -38.84 14.14 -1.96
CA GLN A 226 -37.81 14.94 -2.62
C GLN A 226 -38.19 15.27 -4.07
N SER A 227 -38.84 14.33 -4.76
CA SER A 227 -39.35 14.58 -6.10
C SER A 227 -40.36 15.74 -6.11
N ARG A 228 -41.27 15.79 -5.15
CA ARG A 228 -42.30 16.84 -5.09
C ARG A 228 -41.69 18.19 -4.75
N TRP A 229 -40.82 18.22 -3.75
CA TRP A 229 -40.11 19.44 -3.33
C TRP A 229 -39.25 19.99 -4.47
N ALA A 230 -38.51 19.14 -5.17
CA ALA A 230 -37.71 19.55 -6.33
C ALA A 230 -38.57 20.09 -7.48
N THR A 231 -39.64 19.38 -7.86
CA THR A 231 -40.54 19.84 -8.94
C THR A 231 -41.16 21.20 -8.59
N GLY A 232 -41.70 21.36 -7.37
CA GLY A 232 -42.29 22.62 -6.94
C GLY A 232 -41.26 23.76 -6.86
N SER A 233 -40.04 23.48 -6.37
CA SER A 233 -38.96 24.47 -6.33
C SER A 233 -38.56 24.97 -7.71
N PHE A 234 -38.42 24.07 -8.69
CA PHE A 234 -38.14 24.47 -10.08
C PHE A 234 -39.30 25.25 -10.70
N GLN A 235 -40.56 24.86 -10.45
CA GLN A 235 -41.73 25.64 -10.89
C GLN A 235 -41.73 27.05 -10.28
N CYS A 236 -41.39 27.17 -8.99
CA CYS A 236 -41.21 28.45 -8.32
C CYS A 236 -40.07 29.24 -8.96
N ALA A 237 -38.93 28.61 -9.25
CA ALA A 237 -37.80 29.27 -9.91
C ALA A 237 -38.20 29.86 -11.27
N PHE A 238 -38.85 29.06 -12.13
CA PHE A 238 -39.27 29.50 -13.46
C PHE A 238 -40.23 30.70 -13.43
N ARG A 239 -41.03 30.83 -12.37
CA ARG A 239 -42.01 31.91 -12.24
C ARG A 239 -41.51 33.13 -11.47
N LEU A 240 -40.70 32.92 -10.45
CA LEU A 240 -40.36 33.94 -9.47
C LEU A 240 -38.99 34.58 -9.73
N LEU A 241 -38.09 33.94 -10.47
CA LEU A 241 -36.79 34.54 -10.80
C LEU A 241 -36.94 35.86 -11.57
N GLY A 242 -37.80 35.90 -12.60
CA GLY A 242 -38.07 37.13 -13.35
C GLY A 242 -38.53 38.29 -12.45
N PRO A 243 -39.60 38.12 -11.65
CA PRO A 243 -40.04 39.08 -10.64
C PRO A 243 -38.95 39.48 -9.63
N VAL A 244 -38.18 38.53 -9.11
CA VAL A 244 -37.06 38.80 -8.18
C VAL A 244 -36.04 39.74 -8.81
N TRP A 245 -35.62 39.48 -10.04
CA TRP A 245 -34.62 40.29 -10.73
C TRP A 245 -35.15 41.67 -11.15
N ARG A 246 -36.45 41.77 -11.47
CA ARG A 246 -37.13 43.05 -11.76
C ARG A 246 -37.46 43.88 -10.50
N SER A 247 -37.44 43.27 -9.31
CA SER A 247 -37.75 43.97 -8.07
C SER A 247 -36.69 45.03 -7.70
N LYS A 248 -37.07 46.01 -6.87
CA LYS A 248 -36.17 47.06 -6.34
C LYS A 248 -35.26 46.58 -5.19
N ASN A 249 -35.23 45.28 -4.91
CA ASN A 249 -34.42 44.70 -3.83
C ASN A 249 -32.91 44.77 -4.12
N ARG A 250 -32.09 44.73 -3.06
CA ARG A 250 -30.62 44.70 -3.16
C ARG A 250 -30.10 43.49 -3.96
N VAL A 251 -29.02 43.68 -4.72
CA VAL A 251 -28.40 42.62 -5.55
C VAL A 251 -28.05 41.38 -4.73
N ALA A 252 -27.48 41.55 -3.53
CA ALA A 252 -27.18 40.42 -2.65
C ALA A 252 -28.41 39.56 -2.33
N LEU A 253 -29.59 40.17 -2.15
CA LEU A 253 -30.84 39.44 -1.94
C LEU A 253 -31.27 38.71 -3.21
N LYS A 254 -31.18 39.36 -4.38
CA LYS A 254 -31.50 38.74 -5.68
C LYS A 254 -30.65 37.51 -5.95
N VAL A 255 -29.35 37.58 -5.68
CA VAL A 255 -28.42 36.44 -5.78
C VAL A 255 -28.80 35.34 -4.79
N GLN A 256 -29.01 35.68 -3.51
CA GLN A 256 -29.43 34.70 -2.48
C GLN A 256 -30.76 34.02 -2.79
N ALA A 257 -31.71 34.77 -3.37
CA ALA A 257 -33.00 34.26 -3.81
C ALA A 257 -32.86 33.34 -5.03
N THR A 258 -31.96 33.68 -5.96
CA THR A 258 -31.67 32.86 -7.15
C THR A 258 -31.06 31.52 -6.76
N ILE A 259 -30.04 31.55 -5.91
CA ILE A 259 -29.36 30.34 -5.40
C ILE A 259 -30.35 29.46 -4.62
N HIS A 260 -31.24 30.07 -3.83
CA HIS A 260 -32.27 29.33 -3.08
C HIS A 260 -33.25 28.60 -4.00
N LEU A 261 -33.85 29.31 -4.96
CA LEU A 261 -34.86 28.75 -5.86
C LEU A 261 -34.27 27.66 -6.76
N LEU A 262 -32.98 27.77 -7.10
CA LEU A 262 -32.25 26.81 -7.94
C LEU A 262 -31.45 25.77 -7.14
N ALA A 263 -31.61 25.69 -5.81
CA ALA A 263 -30.79 24.81 -4.97
C ALA A 263 -30.88 23.32 -5.35
N TYR A 264 -32.05 22.86 -5.80
CA TYR A 264 -32.22 21.51 -6.33
C TYR A 264 -31.45 21.26 -7.64
N GLY A 265 -30.96 22.29 -8.33
CA GLY A 265 -30.18 22.17 -9.57
C GLY A 265 -28.79 21.56 -9.38
N VAL A 266 -28.26 21.51 -8.16
CA VAL A 266 -26.92 20.97 -7.86
C VAL A 266 -26.77 19.51 -8.31
N GLY A 267 -27.72 18.64 -7.95
CA GLY A 267 -27.67 17.22 -8.31
C GLY A 267 -27.63 16.97 -9.82
N PRO A 268 -28.54 17.57 -10.62
CA PRO A 268 -28.50 17.53 -12.08
C PRO A 268 -27.19 18.06 -12.68
N LEU A 269 -26.67 19.21 -12.22
CA LEU A 269 -25.40 19.76 -12.71
C LEU A 269 -24.24 18.78 -12.46
N MET A 270 -24.20 18.20 -11.26
CA MET A 270 -23.20 17.19 -10.91
C MET A 270 -23.30 15.92 -11.78
N LEU A 271 -24.51 15.48 -12.11
CA LEU A 271 -24.73 14.31 -12.95
C LEU A 271 -24.33 14.57 -14.41
N VAL A 272 -24.54 15.79 -14.93
CA VAL A 272 -24.03 16.20 -16.26
C VAL A 272 -22.50 16.05 -16.32
N GLN A 273 -21.79 16.46 -15.26
CA GLN A 273 -20.33 16.28 -15.20
C GLN A 273 -19.91 14.81 -15.29
N LEU A 274 -20.59 13.92 -14.55
CA LEU A 274 -20.31 12.48 -14.59
C LEU A 274 -20.45 11.91 -16.01
N VAL A 275 -21.50 12.31 -16.75
CA VAL A 275 -21.75 11.85 -18.13
C VAL A 275 -20.68 12.35 -19.11
N CYS A 276 -20.01 13.48 -18.83
CA CYS A 276 -18.93 13.99 -19.66
C CYS A 276 -17.61 13.20 -19.52
N TYR A 277 -17.39 12.48 -18.40
CA TYR A 277 -16.11 11.86 -18.09
C TYR A 277 -15.66 10.72 -19.03
N PRO A 278 -16.52 9.77 -19.45
CA PRO A 278 -16.10 8.75 -20.41
C PRO A 278 -15.60 9.36 -21.73
N ALA A 279 -16.28 10.39 -22.24
CA ALA A 279 -15.87 11.07 -23.46
C ALA A 279 -14.50 11.76 -23.33
N LEU A 280 -14.16 12.26 -22.15
CA LEU A 280 -12.87 12.91 -21.89
C LEU A 280 -11.74 11.90 -21.72
N LEU A 281 -11.97 10.84 -20.97
CA LEU A 281 -10.98 9.77 -20.78
C LEU A 281 -10.63 9.11 -22.13
N LEU A 282 -11.62 8.89 -22.98
CA LEU A 282 -11.40 8.31 -24.31
C LEU A 282 -10.79 9.30 -25.32
N ALA A 283 -11.15 10.58 -25.29
CA ALA A 283 -10.69 11.56 -26.28
C ALA A 283 -9.34 12.20 -25.96
N VAL A 284 -9.00 12.39 -24.69
CA VAL A 284 -7.78 13.10 -24.24
C VAL A 284 -6.66 12.10 -23.87
N GLY A 285 -6.90 10.80 -24.07
CA GLY A 285 -6.24 9.63 -23.50
C GLY A 285 -4.74 9.40 -23.70
N ARG A 286 -3.92 10.43 -23.95
CA ARG A 286 -2.45 10.38 -23.88
C ARG A 286 -1.78 11.67 -23.38
N GLN A 287 -2.51 12.75 -23.15
CA GLN A 287 -1.93 13.99 -22.58
C GLN A 287 -2.42 14.21 -21.15
N ARG A 288 -1.49 14.52 -20.23
CA ARG A 288 -1.87 14.97 -18.88
C ARG A 288 -2.77 16.19 -19.04
N ILE A 289 -3.96 16.15 -18.43
CA ILE A 289 -4.85 17.30 -18.36
C ILE A 289 -4.03 18.51 -17.85
N PRO A 290 -4.08 19.68 -18.52
CA PRO A 290 -3.27 20.83 -18.16
C PRO A 290 -3.44 21.19 -16.67
N TRP A 291 -2.34 21.57 -16.02
CA TRP A 291 -2.24 21.89 -14.58
C TRP A 291 -3.32 22.88 -14.09
N GLN A 292 -3.80 23.79 -14.95
CA GLN A 292 -4.89 24.71 -14.64
C GLN A 292 -6.22 24.02 -14.29
N LEU A 293 -6.46 22.80 -14.81
CA LEU A 293 -7.64 22.01 -14.46
C LEU A 293 -7.48 21.33 -13.09
N GLY A 294 -6.25 20.97 -12.70
CA GLY A 294 -5.94 20.42 -11.38
C GLY A 294 -6.23 21.41 -10.25
N ASP A 295 -5.85 22.67 -10.43
CA ASP A 295 -6.14 23.77 -9.48
C ASP A 295 -7.64 24.08 -9.39
N ALA A 296 -8.35 24.05 -10.52
CA ALA A 296 -9.81 24.20 -10.56
C ALA A 296 -10.54 23.05 -9.83
N LEU A 297 -10.01 21.82 -9.91
CA LEU A 297 -10.54 20.67 -9.18
C LEU A 297 -10.22 20.73 -7.68
N LEU A 298 -9.07 21.28 -7.27
CA LEU A 298 -8.75 21.54 -5.86
C LEU A 298 -9.69 22.58 -5.22
N LEU A 299 -9.99 23.67 -5.94
CA LEU A 299 -11.05 24.62 -5.56
C LEU A 299 -12.42 23.93 -5.49
N GLY A 300 -12.70 23.01 -6.42
CA GLY A 300 -13.88 22.15 -6.40
C GLY A 300 -13.98 21.27 -5.15
N VAL A 301 -12.86 20.70 -4.67
CA VAL A 301 -12.80 19.92 -3.43
C VAL A 301 -13.05 20.79 -2.19
N CYS A 302 -12.48 22.01 -2.13
CA CYS A 302 -12.76 22.96 -1.04
C CYS A 302 -14.24 23.39 -0.99
N VAL A 303 -14.89 23.52 -2.16
CA VAL A 303 -16.32 23.84 -2.29
C VAL A 303 -17.20 22.61 -1.98
N ALA A 304 -16.80 21.41 -2.39
CA ALA A 304 -17.46 20.16 -2.03
C ALA A 304 -17.40 19.88 -0.52
N ALA A 305 -16.39 20.42 0.17
CA ALA A 305 -16.27 20.40 1.63
C ALA A 305 -17.21 21.39 2.35
N SER A 306 -17.86 22.34 1.65
CA SER A 306 -18.67 23.38 2.29
C SER A 306 -19.92 22.90 3.05
N PRO A 307 -20.71 21.90 2.60
CA PRO A 307 -21.90 21.46 3.33
C PRO A 307 -21.54 20.81 4.68
N TRP A 308 -20.34 20.23 4.78
CA TRP A 308 -19.82 19.55 5.95
C TRP A 308 -19.63 20.46 7.15
N VAL A 309 -18.97 21.58 6.90
CA VAL A 309 -18.81 22.65 7.89
C VAL A 309 -20.20 23.13 8.30
N GLY A 310 -21.12 23.25 7.34
CA GLY A 310 -22.53 23.52 7.56
C GLY A 310 -23.20 22.55 8.53
N PHE A 311 -23.09 21.24 8.31
CA PHE A 311 -23.64 20.21 9.18
C PHE A 311 -23.05 20.24 10.59
N ILE A 312 -21.73 20.47 10.70
CA ILE A 312 -21.04 20.65 11.99
C ILE A 312 -21.61 21.85 12.74
N VAL A 313 -21.74 22.99 12.06
CA VAL A 313 -22.32 24.21 12.64
C VAL A 313 -23.77 23.98 13.03
N ALA A 314 -24.58 23.32 12.20
CA ALA A 314 -25.96 22.99 12.54
C ALA A 314 -26.06 22.13 13.81
N GLN A 315 -25.24 21.08 13.94
CA GLN A 315 -25.23 20.26 15.16
C GLN A 315 -24.71 21.03 16.38
N ALA A 316 -23.68 21.87 16.22
CA ALA A 316 -23.20 22.75 17.28
C ALA A 316 -24.28 23.71 17.77
N ARG A 317 -25.03 24.33 16.84
CA ARG A 317 -26.18 25.21 17.14
C ARG A 317 -27.34 24.47 17.81
N ARG A 318 -27.46 23.15 17.57
CA ARG A 318 -28.39 22.28 18.30
C ARG A 318 -27.93 21.94 19.72
N GLY A 319 -26.73 22.37 20.13
CA GLY A 319 -26.13 22.04 21.43
C GLY A 319 -25.46 20.66 21.47
N ARG A 320 -25.14 20.08 20.30
CA ARG A 320 -24.47 18.77 20.19
C ARG A 320 -23.00 18.96 19.80
N PRO A 321 -22.12 18.04 20.20
CA PRO A 321 -20.71 18.15 19.86
C PRO A 321 -20.48 17.91 18.35
N TRP A 322 -19.43 18.52 17.80
CA TRP A 322 -19.15 18.56 16.36
C TRP A 322 -19.11 17.16 15.70
N TRP A 323 -18.61 16.14 16.40
CA TRP A 323 -18.51 14.78 15.87
C TRP A 323 -19.87 14.10 15.62
N THR A 324 -20.97 14.62 16.17
CA THR A 324 -22.33 14.14 15.84
C THR A 324 -22.75 14.44 14.41
N ALA A 325 -22.00 15.30 13.73
CA ALA A 325 -22.13 15.57 12.30
C ALA A 325 -21.29 14.61 11.44
N LEU A 326 -20.38 13.78 11.98
CA LEU A 326 -19.59 12.83 11.17
C LEU A 326 -20.43 11.95 10.22
N PRO A 327 -21.65 11.48 10.58
CA PRO A 327 -22.50 10.76 9.65
C PRO A 327 -22.93 11.57 8.43
N SER A 328 -22.84 12.91 8.45
CA SER A 328 -23.01 13.71 7.25
C SER A 328 -22.04 13.31 6.14
N LEU A 329 -21.01 12.50 6.50
CA LEU A 329 -20.30 11.45 5.72
C LEU A 329 -20.96 11.16 4.36
N PHE A 330 -22.22 10.84 4.52
CA PHE A 330 -22.97 10.08 3.57
C PHE A 330 -24.19 10.85 3.09
N CYS A 331 -24.41 12.08 3.56
CA CYS A 331 -25.43 12.96 3.00
C CYS A 331 -25.12 13.27 1.53
N GLN A 332 -23.84 13.44 1.15
CA GLN A 332 -23.45 13.63 -0.25
C GLN A 332 -23.64 12.36 -1.09
N VAL A 333 -23.37 11.18 -0.51
CA VAL A 333 -23.60 9.89 -1.17
C VAL A 333 -25.10 9.73 -1.51
N ILE A 334 -25.97 9.94 -0.52
CA ILE A 334 -27.42 9.90 -0.75
C ILE A 334 -27.85 11.01 -1.73
N GLY A 335 -27.31 12.23 -1.60
CA GLY A 335 -27.60 13.33 -2.52
C GLY A 335 -27.23 13.02 -3.98
N ALA A 336 -26.05 12.43 -4.21
CA ALA A 336 -25.60 11.97 -5.53
C ALA A 336 -26.52 10.87 -6.09
N GLY A 337 -26.90 9.88 -5.27
CA GLY A 337 -27.85 8.83 -5.66
C GLY A 337 -29.25 9.36 -6.02
N MET A 338 -29.65 10.48 -5.41
CA MET A 338 -30.94 11.14 -5.68
C MET A 338 -30.93 12.04 -6.92
N SER A 339 -29.77 12.27 -7.55
CA SER A 339 -29.62 13.20 -8.69
C SER A 339 -30.54 12.86 -9.87
N LEU A 340 -30.68 11.58 -10.22
CA LEU A 340 -31.59 11.12 -11.28
C LEU A 340 -33.06 11.44 -10.95
N ASN A 341 -33.47 11.23 -9.70
CA ASN A 341 -34.82 11.59 -9.25
C ASN A 341 -35.09 13.09 -9.41
N VAL A 342 -34.08 13.92 -9.18
CA VAL A 342 -34.17 15.38 -9.35
C VAL A 342 -34.21 15.77 -10.82
N ILE A 343 -33.50 15.08 -11.72
CA ILE A 343 -33.65 15.29 -13.18
C ILE A 343 -35.10 15.02 -13.61
N PHE A 344 -35.70 13.90 -13.18
CA PHE A 344 -37.10 13.64 -13.49
C PHE A 344 -38.05 14.67 -12.87
N ALA A 345 -37.69 15.24 -11.72
CA ALA A 345 -38.45 16.30 -11.09
C ALA A 345 -38.35 17.62 -11.88
N LEU A 346 -37.18 17.94 -12.43
CA LEU A 346 -36.93 19.09 -13.31
C LEU A 346 -37.72 18.99 -14.61
N VAL A 347 -37.70 17.82 -15.27
CA VAL A 347 -38.48 17.57 -16.50
C VAL A 347 -39.98 17.74 -16.22
N ARG A 348 -40.48 17.25 -15.08
CA ARG A 348 -41.88 17.46 -14.67
C ARG A 348 -42.21 18.92 -14.39
N ALA A 349 -41.27 19.69 -13.87
CA ALA A 349 -41.46 21.11 -13.53
C ALA A 349 -41.70 22.00 -14.76
N LEU A 350 -41.33 21.55 -15.96
CA LEU A 350 -41.64 22.23 -17.22
C LEU A 350 -43.14 22.33 -17.49
N ARG A 351 -43.96 21.45 -16.88
CA ARG A 351 -45.41 21.52 -16.93
C ARG A 351 -45.94 22.28 -15.70
N PRO A 352 -46.87 23.24 -15.88
CA PRO A 352 -47.52 23.90 -14.74
C PRO A 352 -48.41 22.91 -13.97
N GLY A 353 -48.46 23.04 -12.64
CA GLY A 353 -49.24 22.18 -11.76
C GLY A 353 -48.67 20.75 -11.60
N GLY A 354 -49.50 19.79 -11.21
CA GLY A 354 -49.11 18.39 -11.06
C GLY A 354 -49.97 17.65 -10.03
N THR A 355 -49.84 16.32 -10.00
CA THR A 355 -50.50 15.49 -8.99
C THR A 355 -49.68 15.48 -7.70
N PHE A 356 -50.32 15.86 -6.58
CA PHE A 356 -49.69 15.75 -5.27
C PHE A 356 -49.68 14.28 -4.84
N VAL A 357 -48.53 13.62 -5.04
CA VAL A 357 -48.32 12.27 -4.52
C VAL A 357 -48.00 12.38 -3.03
N ARG A 358 -48.91 11.89 -2.18
CA ARG A 358 -48.74 11.88 -0.72
C ARG A 358 -47.54 11.02 -0.32
N THR A 359 -46.69 11.57 0.54
CA THR A 359 -45.61 10.82 1.19
C THR A 359 -46.21 9.89 2.26
N PRO A 360 -45.95 8.57 2.21
CA PRO A 360 -46.36 7.66 3.28
C PRO A 360 -45.72 8.04 4.62
N LYS A 361 -46.52 8.01 5.69
CA LYS A 361 -46.12 8.27 7.08
C LYS A 361 -46.69 7.15 7.94
N HIS A 362 -45.91 6.65 8.89
CA HIS A 362 -46.12 5.35 9.54
C HIS A 362 -46.24 5.45 11.07
N ARG A 363 -46.26 6.68 11.62
CA ARG A 363 -46.26 7.01 13.05
C ARG A 363 -45.05 6.42 13.78
N ILE A 364 -43.88 6.47 13.16
CA ILE A 364 -42.64 5.96 13.77
C ILE A 364 -42.15 6.95 14.83
N THR A 365 -42.06 6.47 16.08
CA THR A 365 -41.63 7.28 17.23
C THR A 365 -40.55 6.60 18.06
N HIS A 366 -40.43 5.28 17.95
CA HIS A 366 -39.45 4.49 18.68
C HIS A 366 -38.69 3.55 17.75
N ARG A 367 -37.44 3.26 18.12
CA ARG A 367 -36.59 2.32 17.38
C ARG A 367 -37.19 0.90 17.45
N GLY A 368 -37.23 0.22 16.31
CA GLY A 368 -37.75 -1.15 16.20
C GLY A 368 -39.25 -1.25 15.88
N GLN A 369 -39.97 -0.12 15.81
CA GLN A 369 -41.36 -0.10 15.35
C GLN A 369 -41.45 -0.52 13.88
N GLN A 370 -42.37 -1.42 13.57
CA GLN A 370 -42.50 -2.00 12.23
C GLN A 370 -43.43 -1.17 11.34
N TRP A 371 -42.96 -0.81 10.15
CA TRP A 371 -43.77 -0.09 9.14
C TRP A 371 -44.16 -0.94 7.93
N ARG A 372 -43.45 -2.04 7.66
CA ARG A 372 -43.51 -2.79 6.39
C ARG A 372 -44.78 -3.61 6.16
N ASP A 373 -45.55 -3.86 7.22
CA ASP A 373 -46.88 -4.51 7.19
C ASP A 373 -48.04 -3.53 7.09
N GLN A 374 -47.79 -2.21 7.10
CA GLN A 374 -48.84 -1.21 6.99
C GLN A 374 -49.40 -1.12 5.55
N ALA A 375 -50.71 -0.84 5.44
CA ALA A 375 -51.46 -0.89 4.18
C ALA A 375 -50.94 0.06 3.09
N TYR A 376 -50.39 1.22 3.47
CA TYR A 376 -49.96 2.27 2.54
C TYR A 376 -48.49 2.18 2.10
N VAL A 377 -47.80 1.08 2.43
CA VAL A 377 -46.41 0.87 2.02
C VAL A 377 -46.31 0.64 0.51
N ARG A 378 -45.51 1.49 -0.15
CA ARG A 378 -45.11 1.36 -1.55
C ARG A 378 -43.61 1.11 -1.62
N VAL A 379 -43.23 0.03 -2.31
CA VAL A 379 -41.84 -0.38 -2.55
C VAL A 379 -41.69 -0.92 -3.97
N GLY A 380 -40.49 -0.86 -4.53
CA GLY A 380 -40.17 -1.47 -5.83
C GLY A 380 -40.33 -0.53 -7.01
N ASP A 381 -39.87 0.72 -6.86
CA ASP A 381 -39.86 1.70 -7.95
C ASP A 381 -39.02 1.19 -9.14
N PRO A 382 -39.55 1.13 -10.38
CA PRO A 382 -38.81 0.63 -11.54
C PRO A 382 -37.57 1.48 -11.89
N ARG A 383 -37.53 2.75 -11.44
CA ARG A 383 -36.36 3.62 -11.62
C ARG A 383 -35.10 3.07 -10.95
N THR A 384 -35.28 2.19 -9.95
CA THR A 384 -34.19 1.48 -9.27
C THR A 384 -33.25 0.76 -10.24
N ALA A 385 -33.77 0.22 -11.35
CA ALA A 385 -32.95 -0.45 -12.37
C ALA A 385 -32.05 0.53 -13.14
N LEU A 386 -32.57 1.72 -13.45
CA LEU A 386 -31.78 2.78 -14.10
C LEU A 386 -30.73 3.35 -13.15
N GLU A 387 -31.09 3.56 -11.86
CA GLU A 387 -30.14 3.93 -10.80
C GLU A 387 -29.02 2.88 -10.70
N ALA A 388 -29.34 1.58 -10.74
CA ALA A 388 -28.36 0.50 -10.71
C ALA A 388 -27.40 0.56 -11.92
N ALA A 389 -27.95 0.75 -13.13
CA ALA A 389 -27.16 0.83 -14.36
C ALA A 389 -26.21 2.04 -14.33
N LEU A 390 -26.69 3.21 -13.87
CA LEU A 390 -25.85 4.39 -13.68
C LEU A 390 -24.78 4.19 -12.60
N GLY A 391 -25.10 3.47 -11.52
CA GLY A 391 -24.14 3.13 -10.48
C GLY A 391 -23.01 2.23 -10.98
N VAL A 392 -23.34 1.19 -11.75
CA VAL A 392 -22.36 0.30 -12.39
C VAL A 392 -21.54 1.05 -13.44
N GLY A 393 -22.19 1.88 -14.26
CA GLY A 393 -21.52 2.73 -15.24
C GLY A 393 -20.51 3.69 -14.60
N ALA A 394 -20.90 4.36 -13.52
CA ALA A 394 -20.02 5.23 -12.76
C ALA A 394 -18.85 4.45 -12.12
N LEU A 395 -19.10 3.23 -11.64
CA LEU A 395 -18.06 2.36 -11.06
C LEU A 395 -17.05 1.92 -12.13
N ALA A 396 -17.49 1.65 -13.35
CA ALA A 396 -16.62 1.27 -14.47
C ALA A 396 -15.66 2.39 -14.90
N ILE A 397 -16.01 3.67 -14.65
CA ILE A 397 -15.13 4.82 -14.91
C ILE A 397 -13.94 4.85 -13.95
N VAL A 398 -14.11 4.37 -12.71
CA VAL A 398 -13.09 4.45 -11.65
C VAL A 398 -11.76 3.78 -12.03
N PRO A 399 -11.70 2.50 -12.43
CA PRO A 399 -10.43 1.86 -12.79
C PRO A 399 -9.78 2.53 -13.99
N LEU A 400 -10.57 2.94 -14.99
CA LEU A 400 -10.07 3.66 -16.17
C LEU A 400 -9.44 5.01 -15.79
N ALA A 401 -10.07 5.76 -14.89
CA ALA A 401 -9.52 7.02 -14.40
C ALA A 401 -8.23 6.81 -13.60
N VAL A 402 -8.15 5.75 -12.79
CA VAL A 402 -6.95 5.43 -12.00
C VAL A 402 -5.77 5.06 -12.91
N THR A 403 -5.97 4.19 -13.90
CA THR A 403 -4.89 3.78 -14.81
C THR A 403 -4.36 4.94 -15.67
N MET A 404 -5.20 5.95 -15.91
CA MET A 404 -4.82 7.18 -16.63
C MET A 404 -4.26 8.29 -15.72
N GLY A 405 -4.05 8.02 -14.42
CA GLY A 405 -3.52 9.00 -13.46
C GLY A 405 -4.50 10.12 -13.08
N GLN A 406 -5.81 9.92 -13.27
CA GLN A 406 -6.87 10.91 -13.05
C GLN A 406 -7.62 10.68 -11.71
N GLY A 407 -6.90 10.80 -10.59
CA GLY A 407 -7.42 10.47 -9.25
C GLY A 407 -8.69 11.23 -8.82
N LEU A 408 -8.81 12.52 -9.15
CA LEU A 408 -9.99 13.32 -8.79
C LEU A 408 -11.26 12.86 -9.53
N LEU A 409 -11.10 12.43 -10.78
CA LEU A 409 -12.19 11.86 -11.59
C LEU A 409 -12.63 10.52 -11.02
N ALA A 410 -11.68 9.70 -10.56
CA ALA A 410 -11.95 8.44 -9.88
C ALA A 410 -12.74 8.65 -8.57
N VAL A 411 -12.36 9.64 -7.75
CA VAL A 411 -13.08 9.98 -6.51
C VAL A 411 -14.50 10.45 -6.80
N TYR A 412 -14.68 11.36 -7.76
CA TYR A 412 -16.01 11.87 -8.12
C TYR A 412 -16.93 10.79 -8.69
N SER A 413 -16.40 9.96 -9.60
CA SER A 413 -17.15 8.84 -10.19
C SER A 413 -17.48 7.78 -9.13
N GLY A 414 -16.56 7.53 -8.20
CA GLY A 414 -16.76 6.66 -7.04
C GLY A 414 -17.86 7.17 -6.10
N LEU A 415 -17.97 8.48 -5.86
CA LEU A 415 -19.05 9.07 -5.06
C LEU A 415 -20.42 8.81 -5.71
N PHE A 416 -20.54 8.98 -7.02
CA PHE A 416 -21.77 8.70 -7.76
C PHE A 416 -22.10 7.21 -7.81
N ALA A 417 -21.11 6.35 -8.03
CA ALA A 417 -21.26 4.91 -7.95
C ALA A 417 -21.80 4.50 -6.58
N ALA A 418 -21.16 4.96 -5.50
CA ALA A 418 -21.61 4.72 -4.14
C ALA A 418 -23.03 5.25 -3.90
N GLY A 419 -23.35 6.44 -4.41
CA GLY A 419 -24.66 7.07 -4.25
C GLY A 419 -25.78 6.26 -4.90
N PHE A 420 -25.66 6.00 -6.20
CA PHE A 420 -26.65 5.23 -6.95
C PHE A 420 -26.79 3.81 -6.42
N LEU A 421 -25.68 3.11 -6.18
CA LEU A 421 -25.72 1.74 -5.64
C LEU A 421 -26.31 1.70 -4.23
N THR A 422 -26.11 2.73 -3.40
CA THR A 422 -26.74 2.83 -2.08
C THR A 422 -28.25 3.01 -2.20
N VAL A 423 -28.73 3.92 -3.04
CA VAL A 423 -30.17 4.13 -3.26
C VAL A 423 -30.81 2.86 -3.84
N THR A 424 -30.15 2.22 -4.82
CA THR A 424 -30.58 0.94 -5.38
C THR A 424 -30.66 -0.15 -4.31
N ALA A 425 -29.62 -0.28 -3.48
CA ALA A 425 -29.58 -1.28 -2.42
C ALA A 425 -30.69 -1.04 -1.40
N LEU A 426 -30.90 0.21 -0.96
CA LEU A 426 -31.99 0.55 -0.04
C LEU A 426 -33.37 0.21 -0.64
N SER A 427 -33.60 0.51 -1.92
CA SER A 427 -34.88 0.19 -2.58
C SER A 427 -35.08 -1.32 -2.72
N LEU A 428 -34.04 -2.06 -3.07
CA LEU A 428 -34.09 -3.52 -3.16
C LEU A 428 -34.28 -4.16 -1.78
N PHE A 429 -33.59 -3.66 -0.75
CA PHE A 429 -33.75 -4.13 0.62
C PHE A 429 -35.16 -3.89 1.13
N ASP A 430 -35.73 -2.70 0.93
CA ASP A 430 -37.11 -2.41 1.33
C ASP A 430 -38.11 -3.31 0.57
N LEU A 431 -37.90 -3.53 -0.74
CA LEU A 431 -38.72 -4.44 -1.55
C LEU A 431 -38.66 -5.88 -1.01
N LEU A 432 -37.46 -6.44 -0.85
CA LEU A 432 -37.26 -7.80 -0.35
C LEU A 432 -37.83 -7.98 1.05
N GLN A 433 -37.63 -7.00 1.93
CA GLN A 433 -38.12 -7.03 3.29
C GLN A 433 -39.65 -6.98 3.37
N VAL A 434 -40.29 -6.14 2.57
CA VAL A 434 -41.75 -6.08 2.47
C VAL A 434 -42.32 -7.36 1.89
N LEU A 435 -41.73 -7.89 0.80
CA LEU A 435 -42.17 -9.16 0.19
C LEU A 435 -42.01 -10.33 1.15
N THR A 436 -40.87 -10.42 1.84
CA THR A 436 -40.59 -11.46 2.84
C THR A 436 -41.61 -11.40 3.97
N LEU A 437 -41.87 -10.21 4.50
CA LEU A 437 -42.83 -10.05 5.60
C LEU A 437 -44.25 -10.39 5.16
N ARG A 438 -44.68 -9.93 3.98
CA ARG A 438 -46.04 -10.14 3.47
C ARG A 438 -46.29 -11.57 3.00
N ARG A 439 -45.29 -12.26 2.43
CA ARG A 439 -45.44 -13.63 1.89
C ARG A 439 -45.03 -14.72 2.88
N LEU A 440 -43.97 -14.50 3.65
CA LEU A 440 -43.33 -15.53 4.50
C LEU A 440 -43.49 -15.25 6.01
N GLY A 441 -44.09 -14.12 6.38
CA GLY A 441 -44.40 -13.76 7.76
C GLY A 441 -43.22 -13.21 8.58
N ARG A 442 -43.52 -12.81 9.82
CA ARG A 442 -42.58 -12.12 10.72
C ARG A 442 -41.33 -12.93 11.07
N ARG A 443 -41.43 -14.26 11.15
CA ARG A 443 -40.29 -15.15 11.48
C ARG A 443 -39.25 -15.18 10.37
N ALA A 444 -39.67 -15.32 9.11
CA ALA A 444 -38.77 -15.28 7.96
C ALA A 444 -38.14 -13.90 7.79
N PHE A 445 -38.94 -12.84 8.00
CA PHE A 445 -38.48 -11.46 7.98
C PHE A 445 -37.36 -11.19 9.01
N ALA A 446 -37.52 -11.64 10.25
CA ALA A 446 -36.49 -11.51 11.28
C ALA A 446 -35.18 -12.23 10.90
N ARG A 447 -35.26 -13.39 10.26
CA ARG A 447 -34.09 -14.13 9.75
C ARG A 447 -33.38 -13.37 8.62
N VAL A 448 -34.12 -12.81 7.67
CA VAL A 448 -33.56 -12.01 6.57
C VAL A 448 -32.89 -10.74 7.09
N GLN A 449 -33.50 -10.02 8.04
CA GLN A 449 -32.89 -8.86 8.67
C GLN A 449 -31.60 -9.21 9.43
N ALA A 450 -31.55 -10.37 10.07
CA ALA A 450 -30.34 -10.86 10.72
C ALA A 450 -29.24 -11.26 9.72
N ALA A 451 -29.60 -11.74 8.53
CA ALA A 451 -28.68 -12.20 7.48
C ALA A 451 -28.19 -11.10 6.52
N ALA A 452 -28.94 -10.01 6.34
CA ALA A 452 -28.58 -8.92 5.43
C ALA A 452 -27.18 -8.29 5.68
N PRO A 453 -26.78 -7.91 6.91
CA PRO A 453 -25.43 -7.39 7.15
C PRO A 453 -24.33 -8.43 6.86
N PHE A 454 -24.65 -9.72 6.97
CA PHE A 454 -23.72 -10.81 6.65
C PHE A 454 -23.53 -10.95 5.13
N ALA A 455 -24.61 -10.95 4.34
CA ALA A 455 -24.50 -11.00 2.89
C ALA A 455 -23.73 -9.79 2.32
N ALA A 456 -23.93 -8.59 2.91
CA ALA A 456 -23.18 -7.40 2.54
C ALA A 456 -21.69 -7.50 2.90
N LEU A 457 -21.36 -8.02 4.09
CA LEU A 457 -19.98 -8.23 4.51
C LEU A 457 -19.28 -9.29 3.66
N LEU A 458 -19.96 -10.40 3.35
CA LEU A 458 -19.43 -11.44 2.47
C LEU A 458 -19.20 -10.93 1.04
N GLY A 459 -20.12 -10.13 0.49
CA GLY A 459 -19.95 -9.51 -0.82
C GLY A 459 -18.77 -8.54 -0.85
N LEU A 460 -18.61 -7.72 0.20
CA LEU A 460 -17.45 -6.84 0.34
C LEU A 460 -16.15 -7.64 0.44
N VAL A 461 -16.12 -8.69 1.26
CA VAL A 461 -14.97 -9.60 1.34
C VAL A 461 -14.68 -10.18 -0.04
N ALA A 462 -15.66 -10.74 -0.75
CA ALA A 462 -15.46 -11.30 -2.09
C ALA A 462 -14.88 -10.29 -3.09
N ILE A 463 -15.32 -9.02 -3.07
CA ILE A 463 -14.73 -7.96 -3.90
C ILE A 463 -13.28 -7.69 -3.51
N LEU A 464 -12.98 -7.62 -2.21
CA LEU A 464 -11.61 -7.46 -1.72
C LEU A 464 -10.74 -8.66 -2.04
N LEU A 465 -11.30 -9.88 -2.10
CA LEU A 465 -10.59 -11.08 -2.55
C LEU A 465 -10.22 -10.98 -4.02
N LEU A 466 -11.14 -10.50 -4.86
CA LEU A 466 -10.86 -10.25 -6.28
C LEU A 466 -9.79 -9.17 -6.49
N LEU A 467 -9.74 -8.16 -5.61
CA LEU A 467 -8.70 -7.12 -5.64
C LEU A 467 -7.36 -7.63 -5.09
N ALA A 468 -7.38 -8.40 -4.00
CA ALA A 468 -6.19 -8.94 -3.35
C ALA A 468 -5.47 -9.97 -4.24
N ALA A 469 -6.22 -10.78 -5.00
CA ALA A 469 -5.67 -11.72 -5.98
C ALA A 469 -4.88 -11.04 -7.12
N GLN A 470 -4.93 -9.72 -7.22
CA GLN A 470 -4.24 -8.93 -8.25
C GLN A 470 -3.05 -8.13 -7.69
N ILE A 471 -2.72 -8.27 -6.39
CA ILE A 471 -1.58 -7.58 -5.74
C ILE A 471 -0.34 -8.47 -5.85
N ALA A 472 0.75 -7.96 -6.45
CA ALA A 472 2.05 -8.63 -6.46
C ALA A 472 2.70 -8.59 -5.06
N GLU A 473 3.29 -9.71 -4.60
CA GLU A 473 3.83 -9.80 -3.23
C GLU A 473 5.17 -9.06 -3.00
N PRO A 474 5.37 -8.44 -1.82
CA PRO A 474 6.55 -7.61 -1.51
C PRO A 474 7.57 -8.19 -0.49
N PHE A 475 8.02 -9.46 -0.57
CA PHE A 475 8.76 -10.05 0.57
C PHE A 475 9.98 -10.95 0.31
N GLU A 476 11.17 -10.37 0.10
CA GLU A 476 12.45 -11.08 0.32
C GLU A 476 12.96 -10.99 1.78
N ASP A 477 12.29 -10.20 2.63
CA ASP A 477 12.82 -9.76 3.93
C ASP A 477 13.09 -10.87 4.95
N GLY A 478 12.35 -11.98 4.89
CA GLY A 478 12.60 -13.14 5.75
C GLY A 478 14.00 -13.74 5.51
N TYR A 479 14.44 -13.76 4.25
CA TYR A 479 15.77 -14.22 3.86
C TYR A 479 16.84 -13.16 4.16
N GLY A 480 16.52 -11.87 4.05
CA GLY A 480 17.42 -10.80 4.48
C GLY A 480 17.72 -10.84 5.98
N HIS A 481 16.69 -11.05 6.81
CA HIS A 481 16.89 -11.21 8.25
C HIS A 481 17.73 -12.43 8.60
N TRP A 482 17.49 -13.54 7.90
CA TRP A 482 18.30 -14.73 8.01
C TRP A 482 19.77 -14.47 7.70
N LEU A 483 20.09 -13.80 6.59
CA LEU A 483 21.47 -13.60 6.13
C LEU A 483 22.31 -12.82 7.15
N ILE A 484 21.73 -11.77 7.75
CA ILE A 484 22.38 -11.00 8.81
C ILE A 484 22.60 -11.86 10.06
N ALA A 485 21.57 -12.61 10.48
CA ALA A 485 21.66 -13.49 11.65
C ALA A 485 22.66 -14.64 11.43
N ALA A 486 22.71 -15.19 10.22
CA ALA A 486 23.62 -16.26 9.83
C ALA A 486 25.07 -15.76 9.79
N THR A 487 25.30 -14.53 9.31
CA THR A 487 26.61 -13.87 9.36
C THR A 487 27.09 -13.68 10.80
N LEU A 488 26.21 -13.24 11.71
CA LEU A 488 26.55 -13.14 13.13
C LEU A 488 26.84 -14.52 13.73
N ALA A 489 26.03 -15.52 13.41
CA ALA A 489 26.19 -16.88 13.92
C ALA A 489 27.51 -17.54 13.46
N SER A 490 27.93 -17.28 12.22
CA SER A 490 29.14 -17.87 11.63
C SER A 490 30.41 -17.10 11.94
N THR A 491 30.39 -15.77 11.87
CA THR A 491 31.60 -14.92 11.99
C THR A 491 31.77 -14.26 13.35
N GLY A 492 30.70 -14.22 14.15
CA GLY A 492 30.65 -13.43 15.39
C GLY A 492 30.51 -11.92 15.17
N ARG A 493 30.45 -11.45 13.91
CA ARG A 493 30.23 -10.04 13.56
C ARG A 493 28.80 -9.83 13.10
N LEU A 494 28.14 -8.82 13.67
CA LEU A 494 26.79 -8.44 13.25
C LEU A 494 26.92 -7.55 12.02
N SER A 495 26.82 -8.13 10.82
CA SER A 495 26.92 -7.37 9.57
C SER A 495 25.90 -7.82 8.53
N ASP A 496 25.50 -6.88 7.68
CA ASP A 496 24.74 -7.15 6.47
C ASP A 496 25.70 -7.20 5.27
N PRO A 497 25.96 -8.39 4.71
CA PRO A 497 26.89 -8.55 3.60
C PRO A 497 26.39 -7.95 2.27
N LEU A 498 25.08 -7.70 2.13
CA LEU A 498 24.51 -7.14 0.89
C LEU A 498 24.70 -5.63 0.80
N PHE A 499 24.54 -4.94 1.94
CA PHE A 499 24.58 -3.49 2.02
C PHE A 499 25.78 -2.94 2.81
N GLY A 500 26.73 -3.80 3.19
CA GLY A 500 27.96 -3.40 3.89
C GLY A 500 27.74 -2.80 5.28
N MET A 501 26.62 -3.13 5.95
CA MET A 501 26.27 -2.55 7.25
C MET A 501 26.97 -3.32 8.39
N GLN A 502 27.48 -2.65 9.43
CA GLN A 502 28.21 -3.30 10.52
C GLN A 502 27.74 -2.85 11.92
N ASP A 503 27.85 -3.79 12.87
CA ASP A 503 27.73 -3.66 14.33
C ASP A 503 26.48 -2.94 14.85
N THR A 504 26.65 -1.74 15.41
CA THR A 504 25.64 -0.98 16.18
C THR A 504 24.45 -0.50 15.36
N TRP A 505 24.50 -0.70 14.04
CA TRP A 505 23.52 -0.20 13.08
C TRP A 505 22.41 -1.22 12.79
N LEU A 506 22.54 -2.43 13.34
CA LEU A 506 21.64 -3.55 13.11
C LEU A 506 20.82 -3.87 14.36
N PRO A 507 19.53 -4.23 14.23
CA PRO A 507 18.66 -4.48 15.37
C PRO A 507 19.12 -5.66 16.24
N GLY A 508 18.94 -5.55 17.56
CA GLY A 508 19.38 -6.57 18.52
C GLY A 508 18.65 -7.91 18.41
N TYR A 509 17.50 -7.99 17.74
CA TYR A 509 16.83 -9.29 17.49
C TYR A 509 17.69 -10.23 16.64
N GLN A 510 18.60 -9.70 15.81
CA GLN A 510 19.50 -10.53 15.01
C GLN A 510 20.47 -11.31 15.87
N VAL A 511 20.73 -10.85 17.10
CA VAL A 511 21.51 -11.58 18.10
C VAL A 511 20.74 -12.81 18.58
N LEU A 512 19.44 -12.68 18.84
CA LEU A 512 18.60 -13.80 19.21
C LEU A 512 18.46 -14.81 18.06
N ALA A 513 18.23 -14.31 16.84
CA ALA A 513 18.17 -15.14 15.64
C ALA A 513 19.51 -15.85 15.38
N GLY A 514 20.63 -15.14 15.50
CA GLY A 514 21.97 -15.70 15.35
C GLY A 514 22.31 -16.74 16.41
N ALA A 515 21.91 -16.52 17.67
CA ALA A 515 22.07 -17.52 18.73
C ALA A 515 21.29 -18.81 18.43
N LEU A 516 20.07 -18.70 17.89
CA LEU A 516 19.27 -19.85 17.46
C LEU A 516 19.94 -20.57 16.28
N LEU A 517 20.36 -19.83 15.25
CA LEU A 517 21.08 -20.41 14.12
C LEU A 517 22.40 -21.07 14.53
N ARG A 518 23.07 -20.57 15.56
CA ARG A 518 24.28 -21.19 16.12
C ARG A 518 23.99 -22.50 16.86
N LEU A 519 22.82 -22.61 17.49
CA LEU A 519 22.41 -23.83 18.21
C LEU A 519 21.89 -24.92 17.27
N PHE A 520 21.14 -24.53 16.24
CA PHE A 520 20.38 -25.47 15.40
C PHE A 520 20.90 -25.58 13.96
N GLY A 521 21.82 -24.72 13.55
CA GLY A 521 22.40 -24.69 12.21
C GLY A 521 21.95 -23.48 11.38
N LEU A 522 22.82 -23.04 10.47
CA LEU A 522 22.64 -21.81 9.69
C LEU A 522 21.48 -21.90 8.69
N TRP A 523 21.15 -23.09 8.19
CA TRP A 523 20.23 -23.27 7.06
C TRP A 523 18.81 -23.68 7.48
N HIS A 524 18.43 -23.42 8.73
CA HIS A 524 17.13 -23.81 9.30
C HIS A 524 16.19 -22.61 9.46
N LEU A 525 15.87 -21.93 8.36
CA LEU A 525 14.94 -20.79 8.36
C LEU A 525 13.56 -21.16 8.93
N ASP A 526 13.13 -22.41 8.74
CA ASP A 526 11.85 -22.89 9.24
C ASP A 526 11.77 -22.90 10.78
N LEU A 527 12.92 -22.99 11.47
CA LEU A 527 12.96 -22.87 12.93
C LEU A 527 12.69 -21.43 13.40
N LEU A 528 13.22 -20.44 12.70
CA LEU A 528 12.94 -19.02 12.96
C LEU A 528 11.44 -18.71 12.75
N LYS A 529 10.83 -19.30 11.71
CA LYS A 529 9.39 -19.23 11.46
C LYS A 529 8.59 -19.92 12.58
N ALA A 530 9.00 -21.11 13.02
CA ALA A 530 8.35 -21.81 14.12
C ALA A 530 8.39 -21.00 15.43
N MET A 531 9.52 -20.35 15.72
CA MET A 531 9.65 -19.46 16.88
C MET A 531 8.75 -18.22 16.75
N GLY A 532 8.63 -17.66 15.54
CA GLY A 532 7.67 -16.59 15.21
C GLY A 532 6.23 -17.00 15.52
N ALA A 533 5.84 -18.21 15.14
CA ALA A 533 4.50 -18.75 15.44
C ALA A 533 4.25 -18.88 16.95
N VAL A 534 5.22 -19.38 17.72
CA VAL A 534 5.14 -19.47 19.19
C VAL A 534 4.94 -18.08 19.81
N LEU A 535 5.67 -17.07 19.37
CA LEU A 535 5.53 -15.70 19.84
C LEU A 535 4.21 -15.04 19.41
N GLY A 536 3.66 -15.46 18.26
CA GLY A 536 2.30 -15.14 17.85
C GLY A 536 1.26 -15.66 18.86
N VAL A 537 1.39 -16.90 19.31
CA VAL A 537 0.54 -17.47 20.37
C VAL A 537 0.67 -16.68 21.68
N VAL A 538 1.89 -16.30 22.06
CA VAL A 538 2.12 -15.44 23.24
C VAL A 538 1.42 -14.08 23.08
N THR A 539 1.46 -13.49 21.89
CA THR A 539 0.76 -12.23 21.60
C THR A 539 -0.75 -12.39 21.75
N ALA A 540 -1.33 -13.47 21.23
CA ALA A 540 -2.74 -13.79 21.40
C ALA A 540 -3.12 -14.00 22.88
N ALA A 541 -2.27 -14.67 23.67
CA ALA A 541 -2.46 -14.81 25.11
C ALA A 541 -2.42 -13.46 25.83
N CYS A 542 -1.51 -12.56 25.45
CA CYS A 542 -1.47 -11.20 25.97
C CYS A 542 -2.77 -10.44 25.65
N VAL A 543 -3.25 -10.50 24.41
CA VAL A 543 -4.52 -9.89 23.99
C VAL A 543 -5.69 -10.40 24.84
N TYR A 544 -5.75 -11.72 25.05
CA TYR A 544 -6.75 -12.35 25.90
C TYR A 544 -6.70 -11.78 27.33
N SER A 545 -5.50 -11.66 27.90
CA SER A 545 -5.29 -11.16 29.26
C SER A 545 -5.60 -9.67 29.43
N LEU A 546 -5.52 -8.90 28.35
CA LEU A 546 -5.78 -7.46 28.32
C LEU A 546 -7.26 -7.13 28.17
N ALA A 547 -8.10 -8.06 27.73
CA ALA A 547 -9.50 -7.78 27.45
C ALA A 547 -10.31 -7.48 28.73
N PRO A 548 -11.25 -6.51 28.71
CA PRO A 548 -12.05 -6.15 29.88
C PRO A 548 -12.95 -7.29 30.41
N ASN A 549 -13.33 -8.23 29.54
CA ASN A 549 -14.12 -9.40 29.92
C ASN A 549 -13.85 -10.58 28.97
N LEU A 550 -14.27 -11.77 29.42
CA LEU A 550 -14.02 -13.04 28.72
C LEU A 550 -14.63 -13.11 27.31
N ARG A 551 -15.79 -12.47 27.10
CA ARG A 551 -16.45 -12.48 25.78
C ARG A 551 -15.66 -11.65 24.78
N GLN A 552 -15.26 -10.45 25.16
CA GLN A 552 -14.41 -9.58 24.35
C GLN A 552 -13.03 -10.21 24.13
N ALA A 553 -12.47 -10.90 25.14
CA ALA A 553 -11.20 -11.62 25.02
C ALA A 553 -11.24 -12.67 23.90
N ARG A 554 -12.26 -13.54 23.92
CA ARG A 554 -12.42 -14.59 22.92
C ARG A 554 -12.58 -14.00 21.52
N ILE A 555 -13.41 -12.98 21.37
CA ILE A 555 -13.63 -12.33 20.07
C ILE A 555 -12.35 -11.64 19.57
N ALA A 556 -11.64 -10.92 20.44
CA ALA A 556 -10.42 -10.21 20.07
C ALA A 556 -9.32 -11.16 19.59
N VAL A 557 -9.11 -12.27 20.32
CA VAL A 557 -8.15 -13.31 19.91
C VAL A 557 -8.56 -13.91 18.57
N VAL A 558 -9.83 -14.26 18.41
CA VAL A 558 -10.33 -14.84 17.15
C VAL A 558 -10.13 -13.87 15.97
N LEU A 559 -10.49 -12.58 16.14
CA LEU A 559 -10.30 -11.58 15.09
C LEU A 559 -8.82 -11.35 14.78
N LEU A 560 -7.96 -11.33 15.80
CA LEU A 560 -6.53 -11.14 15.62
C LEU A 560 -5.89 -12.32 14.90
N VAL A 561 -6.20 -13.56 15.30
CA VAL A 561 -5.66 -14.78 14.65
C VAL A 561 -6.17 -14.93 13.23
N LEU A 562 -7.45 -14.58 12.97
CA LEU A 562 -8.03 -14.62 11.63
C LEU A 562 -7.71 -13.36 10.80
N ASN A 563 -6.79 -12.52 11.25
CA ASN A 563 -6.36 -11.36 10.48
C ASN A 563 -5.21 -11.74 9.56
N PRO A 564 -5.31 -11.50 8.23
CA PRO A 564 -4.21 -11.76 7.30
C PRO A 564 -2.88 -11.16 7.76
N VAL A 565 -2.86 -9.88 8.18
CA VAL A 565 -1.65 -9.18 8.61
C VAL A 565 -0.98 -9.89 9.80
N PHE A 566 -1.77 -10.34 10.79
CA PHE A 566 -1.22 -11.09 11.92
C PHE A 566 -0.68 -12.47 11.51
N LEU A 567 -1.36 -13.17 10.59
CA LEU A 567 -0.88 -14.44 10.04
C LEU A 567 0.46 -14.26 9.31
N PHE A 568 0.62 -13.22 8.49
CA PHE A 568 1.89 -12.86 7.85
C PHE A 568 3.01 -12.67 8.88
N THR A 569 2.77 -11.93 9.96
CA THR A 569 3.79 -11.69 11.00
C THR A 569 4.17 -12.91 11.81
N SER A 570 3.24 -13.86 11.99
CA SER A 570 3.57 -15.11 12.68
C SER A 570 4.48 -16.01 11.85
N GLY A 571 4.51 -15.80 10.52
CA GLY A 571 5.36 -16.53 9.58
C GLY A 571 6.65 -15.80 9.17
N SER A 572 6.81 -14.51 9.48
CA SER A 572 8.07 -13.77 9.30
C SER A 572 9.08 -14.13 10.42
N ALA A 573 10.36 -13.81 10.23
CA ALA A 573 11.37 -13.97 11.28
C ALA A 573 10.92 -13.29 12.58
N VAL A 574 11.40 -13.77 13.73
CA VAL A 574 10.98 -13.53 15.14
C VAL A 574 10.57 -12.08 15.55
N VAL A 575 10.93 -11.06 14.81
CA VAL A 575 10.93 -9.64 15.19
C VAL A 575 9.57 -9.11 15.59
N GLU A 576 8.55 -9.30 14.75
CA GLU A 576 7.31 -8.53 14.85
C GLU A 576 6.33 -9.05 15.90
N PRO A 577 6.12 -10.38 16.04
CA PRO A 577 5.41 -10.94 17.18
C PRO A 577 6.12 -10.64 18.50
N LEU A 578 7.46 -10.71 18.55
CA LEU A 578 8.24 -10.43 19.76
C LEU A 578 8.07 -8.98 20.22
N LEU A 579 8.24 -8.02 19.30
CA LEU A 579 8.04 -6.60 19.59
C LEU A 579 6.64 -6.34 20.17
N THR A 580 5.62 -6.90 19.53
CA THR A 580 4.23 -6.73 19.93
C THR A 580 3.97 -7.31 21.32
N ALA A 581 4.47 -8.52 21.59
CA ALA A 581 4.37 -9.16 22.90
C ALA A 581 5.08 -8.34 24.00
N LEU A 582 6.29 -7.84 23.74
CA LEU A 582 7.06 -7.03 24.69
C LEU A 582 6.37 -5.72 25.04
N LEU A 583 5.87 -4.96 24.04
CA LEU A 583 5.16 -3.71 24.27
C LEU A 583 3.84 -3.92 25.03
N MET A 584 3.05 -4.94 24.67
CA MET A 584 1.81 -5.26 25.36
C MET A 584 2.05 -5.73 26.81
N SER A 585 3.11 -6.51 27.03
CA SER A 585 3.51 -6.96 28.35
C SER A 585 4.05 -5.82 29.21
N ALA A 586 4.81 -4.89 28.63
CA ALA A 586 5.26 -3.68 29.29
C ALA A 586 4.08 -2.81 29.74
N ALA A 587 3.09 -2.63 28.87
CA ALA A 587 1.85 -1.91 29.19
C ALA A 587 1.07 -2.59 30.32
N LEU A 588 0.92 -3.92 30.28
CA LEU A 588 0.24 -4.69 31.33
C LEU A 588 0.97 -4.57 32.67
N ALA A 589 2.30 -4.66 32.67
CA ALA A 589 3.11 -4.50 33.87
C ALA A 589 2.97 -3.09 34.46
N ALA A 590 2.95 -2.05 33.62
CA ALA A 590 2.75 -0.67 34.04
C ALA A 590 1.37 -0.45 34.66
N VAL A 591 0.30 -0.97 34.04
CA VAL A 591 -1.08 -0.89 34.56
C VAL A 591 -1.20 -1.59 35.92
N ARG A 592 -0.46 -2.68 36.15
CA ARG A 592 -0.42 -3.40 37.44
C ARG A 592 0.56 -2.79 38.46
N GLY A 593 1.15 -1.63 38.19
CA GLY A 593 2.07 -0.94 39.09
C GLY A 593 3.48 -1.57 39.18
N ARG A 594 3.80 -2.55 38.33
CA ARG A 594 5.12 -3.24 38.31
C ARG A 594 6.12 -2.48 37.43
N MET A 595 6.47 -1.27 37.84
CA MET A 595 7.23 -0.32 37.00
C MET A 595 8.62 -0.82 36.58
N LYS A 596 9.33 -1.57 37.43
CA LYS A 596 10.65 -2.16 37.08
C LYS A 596 10.55 -3.16 35.93
N LEU A 597 9.55 -4.04 36.00
CA LEU A 597 9.28 -5.02 34.95
C LEU A 597 8.81 -4.34 33.66
N ALA A 598 7.93 -3.34 33.78
CA ALA A 598 7.49 -2.54 32.64
C ALA A 598 8.68 -1.86 31.93
N ALA A 599 9.62 -1.33 32.71
CA ALA A 599 10.81 -0.68 32.19
C ALA A 599 11.74 -1.66 31.46
N LEU A 600 11.97 -2.84 32.04
CA LEU A 600 12.76 -3.90 31.42
C LEU A 600 12.14 -4.35 30.09
N LEU A 601 10.83 -4.62 30.07
CA LEU A 601 10.13 -5.06 28.87
C LEU A 601 10.11 -3.98 27.77
N ALA A 602 9.95 -2.71 28.14
CA ALA A 602 10.03 -1.59 27.19
C ALA A 602 11.45 -1.40 26.63
N ALA A 603 12.48 -1.59 27.46
CA ALA A 603 13.87 -1.54 27.03
C ALA A 603 14.21 -2.70 26.08
N LEU A 604 13.78 -3.92 26.42
CA LEU A 604 13.89 -5.09 25.55
C LEU A 604 13.15 -4.87 24.22
N ALA A 605 11.98 -4.24 24.23
CA ALA A 605 11.26 -3.90 23.01
C ALA A 605 12.08 -2.98 22.10
N CYS A 606 12.74 -1.95 22.67
CA CYS A 606 13.59 -1.02 21.91
C CYS A 606 14.91 -1.65 21.44
N LEU A 607 15.45 -2.61 22.19
CA LEU A 607 16.60 -3.42 21.78
C LEU A 607 16.23 -4.38 20.64
N THR A 608 15.02 -4.95 20.71
CA THR A 608 14.49 -5.84 19.67
C THR A 608 14.28 -5.00 18.41
N SER A 609 13.44 -3.96 18.45
CA SER A 609 13.14 -3.18 17.27
C SER A 609 13.35 -1.69 17.50
N THR A 610 14.10 -1.06 16.58
CA THR A 610 14.21 0.40 16.49
C THR A 610 12.88 1.09 16.21
N LYS A 611 11.77 0.37 16.01
CA LYS A 611 10.42 0.94 15.83
C LYS A 611 9.65 1.07 17.14
N ALA A 612 10.08 0.36 18.19
CA ALA A 612 9.40 0.31 19.48
C ALA A 612 9.33 1.68 20.17
N TRP A 613 10.31 2.55 19.92
CA TRP A 613 10.41 3.85 20.58
C TRP A 613 9.25 4.77 20.26
N ILE A 614 8.66 4.69 19.07
CA ILE A 614 7.53 5.54 18.69
C ILE A 614 6.37 5.26 19.64
N TRP A 615 6.14 3.98 19.97
CA TRP A 615 5.09 3.58 20.91
C TRP A 615 5.45 3.97 22.34
N VAL A 616 6.69 3.71 22.78
CA VAL A 616 7.17 4.07 24.13
C VAL A 616 7.10 5.58 24.36
N ALA A 617 7.51 6.39 23.39
CA ALA A 617 7.44 7.84 23.42
C ALA A 617 5.99 8.34 23.46
N ALA A 618 5.09 7.75 22.65
CA ALA A 618 3.67 8.08 22.68
C ALA A 618 3.04 7.79 24.05
N ALA A 619 3.37 6.63 24.63
CA ALA A 619 2.88 6.24 25.95
C ALA A 619 3.44 7.13 27.07
N ALA A 620 4.72 7.49 27.02
CA ALA A 620 5.36 8.40 27.97
C ALA A 620 4.78 9.83 27.88
N MET A 621 4.59 10.35 26.67
CA MET A 621 3.99 11.67 26.43
C MET A 621 2.53 11.70 26.90
N PHE A 622 1.76 10.64 26.61
CA PHE A 622 0.39 10.52 27.10
C PHE A 622 0.34 10.49 28.63
N ALA A 623 1.23 9.73 29.27
CA ALA A 623 1.34 9.70 30.73
C ALA A 623 1.65 11.10 31.30
N LEU A 624 2.56 11.86 30.67
CA LEU A 624 2.85 13.26 31.03
C LEU A 624 1.62 14.16 30.93
N VAL A 625 0.87 14.09 29.83
CA VAL A 625 -0.34 14.91 29.60
C VAL A 625 -1.43 14.58 30.62
N GLU A 626 -1.69 13.30 30.89
CA GLU A 626 -2.68 12.88 31.90
C GLU A 626 -2.28 13.34 33.30
N VAL A 627 -0.99 13.23 33.65
CA VAL A 627 -0.51 13.69 34.95
C VAL A 627 -0.51 15.22 35.03
N ALA A 628 -0.32 15.95 33.93
CA ALA A 628 -0.44 17.41 33.88
C ALA A 628 -1.90 17.91 33.97
N ARG A 629 -2.85 17.14 33.41
CA ARG A 629 -4.30 17.37 33.58
C ARG A 629 -4.76 17.09 35.00
N SER A 630 -4.16 16.10 35.67
CA SER A 630 -4.35 15.91 37.10
C SER A 630 -3.63 17.02 37.88
N ARG A 631 -4.22 17.56 38.96
CA ARG A 631 -3.52 18.52 39.85
C ARG A 631 -2.44 17.87 40.74
N SER A 632 -1.72 16.86 40.22
CA SER A 632 -0.80 16.04 41.00
C SER A 632 0.62 16.66 41.08
N ARG A 633 1.36 16.27 42.13
CA ARG A 633 2.69 16.81 42.47
C ARG A 633 3.79 16.37 41.48
N VAL A 634 4.93 17.06 41.45
CA VAL A 634 6.07 16.72 40.57
C VAL A 634 6.56 15.28 40.75
N ALA A 635 6.56 14.75 41.98
CA ALA A 635 6.96 13.37 42.28
C ALA A 635 6.03 12.29 41.66
N SER A 636 4.76 12.60 41.35
CA SER A 636 3.89 11.69 40.60
C SER A 636 4.12 11.79 39.09
N ARG A 637 4.55 12.95 38.58
CA ARG A 637 4.98 13.11 37.18
C ARG A 637 6.22 12.26 36.88
N ALA A 638 7.23 12.31 37.75
CA ALA A 638 8.45 11.51 37.59
C ALA A 638 8.16 10.00 37.59
N ARG A 639 7.31 9.52 38.51
CA ARG A 639 6.91 8.09 38.57
C ARG A 639 6.14 7.62 37.35
N ALA A 640 5.33 8.48 36.73
CA ALA A 640 4.49 8.11 35.58
C ALA A 640 5.29 7.77 34.31
N ILE A 641 6.49 8.34 34.16
CA ILE A 641 7.38 8.11 33.01
C ILE A 641 8.62 7.29 33.36
N ALA A 642 8.85 6.96 34.63
CA ALA A 642 10.03 6.23 35.07
C ALA A 642 10.23 4.88 34.35
N TRP A 643 9.15 4.24 33.90
CA TRP A 643 9.23 2.99 33.14
C TRP A 643 9.78 3.21 31.71
N ALA A 644 9.57 4.38 31.11
CA ALA A 644 10.05 4.67 29.76
C ALA A 644 11.53 5.10 29.75
N ALA A 645 12.07 5.57 30.88
CA ALA A 645 13.42 6.12 30.94
C ALA A 645 14.52 5.11 30.54
N PRO A 646 14.52 3.84 30.98
CA PRO A 646 15.52 2.87 30.52
C PRO A 646 15.40 2.55 29.03
N ALA A 647 14.17 2.49 28.50
CA ALA A 647 13.94 2.25 27.09
C ALA A 647 14.46 3.41 26.22
N LEU A 648 14.14 4.66 26.62
CA LEU A 648 14.69 5.87 26.01
C LEU A 648 16.22 5.95 26.17
N GLY A 649 16.77 5.50 27.30
CA GLY A 649 18.20 5.40 27.54
C GLY A 649 18.89 4.38 26.62
N VAL A 650 18.28 3.21 26.38
CA VAL A 650 18.76 2.23 25.41
C VAL A 650 18.73 2.79 24.00
N LEU A 651 17.68 3.51 23.62
CA LEU A 651 17.63 4.19 22.32
C LEU A 651 18.71 5.24 22.19
N VAL A 652 18.86 6.09 23.21
CA VAL A 652 19.93 7.07 23.31
C VAL A 652 21.26 6.36 23.15
N PHE A 653 21.55 5.28 23.87
CA PHE A 653 22.81 4.55 23.72
C PHE A 653 23.02 3.97 22.30
N LEU A 654 21.98 3.32 21.75
CA LEU A 654 22.01 2.76 20.39
C LEU A 654 22.10 3.84 19.29
N GLN A 655 21.73 5.10 19.58
CA GLN A 655 21.66 6.20 18.60
C GLN A 655 22.68 7.32 18.83
N LEU A 656 23.20 7.52 20.05
CA LEU A 656 24.09 8.64 20.45
C LEU A 656 25.54 8.21 20.69
N GLY A 657 25.86 6.91 20.66
CA GLY A 657 27.26 6.46 20.63
C GLY A 657 28.03 7.00 19.41
N PHE A 658 27.32 7.33 18.31
CA PHE A 658 27.78 8.04 17.13
C PHE A 658 26.57 8.80 16.55
N ALA A 659 26.68 10.12 16.36
CA ALA A 659 25.65 11.11 15.96
C ALA A 659 24.19 10.64 15.67
N PRO A 660 23.16 11.21 16.35
CA PRO A 660 21.84 10.61 16.49
C PRO A 660 20.80 10.98 15.42
N ALA A 661 19.86 10.06 15.20
CA ALA A 661 18.63 10.19 14.41
C ALA A 661 18.79 10.27 12.89
N THR A 662 19.89 10.78 12.34
CA THR A 662 20.08 10.88 10.89
C THR A 662 20.16 9.53 10.21
N HIS A 663 20.74 8.47 10.79
CA HIS A 663 20.97 7.23 10.05
C HIS A 663 19.73 6.35 9.83
N SER A 664 18.84 6.21 10.81
CA SER A 664 17.60 5.42 10.62
C SER A 664 16.57 6.16 9.77
N LEU A 665 16.51 7.50 9.88
CA LEU A 665 15.70 8.33 8.99
C LEU A 665 16.33 8.41 7.61
N ALA A 666 17.63 8.64 7.47
CA ALA A 666 18.31 8.66 6.18
C ALA A 666 18.23 7.29 5.49
N ARG A 667 18.37 6.17 6.20
CA ARG A 667 18.09 4.85 5.63
C ARG A 667 16.63 4.67 5.29
N GLY A 668 15.70 5.04 6.17
CA GLY A 668 14.27 4.99 5.87
C GLY A 668 13.93 5.83 4.63
N THR A 669 14.56 6.99 4.47
CA THR A 669 14.45 7.86 3.30
C THR A 669 15.17 7.29 2.09
N GLN A 670 16.31 6.60 2.22
CA GLN A 670 16.99 5.89 1.14
C GLN A 670 16.19 4.66 0.69
N GLU A 671 15.61 3.90 1.61
CA GLU A 671 14.69 2.79 1.34
C GLU A 671 13.41 3.28 0.67
N VAL A 672 12.83 4.40 1.13
CA VAL A 672 11.67 5.04 0.48
C VAL A 672 12.05 5.54 -0.89
N ALA A 673 13.18 6.23 -1.02
CA ALA A 673 13.65 6.75 -2.30
C ALA A 673 13.89 5.59 -3.27
N SER A 674 14.59 4.53 -2.83
CA SER A 674 14.81 3.28 -3.55
C SER A 674 13.50 2.57 -3.90
N ALA A 675 12.54 2.50 -2.97
CA ALA A 675 11.24 1.90 -3.21
C ALA A 675 10.37 2.73 -4.16
N SER A 676 10.48 4.06 -4.09
CA SER A 676 9.81 4.99 -5.00
C SER A 676 10.42 4.97 -6.40
N THR A 677 11.74 4.84 -6.52
CA THR A 677 12.43 4.66 -7.82
C THR A 677 12.23 3.27 -8.40
N ARG A 678 12.08 2.22 -7.57
CA ARG A 678 11.57 0.89 -7.95
C ARG A 678 10.18 0.91 -8.58
N GLY A 679 9.42 1.99 -8.39
CA GLY A 679 7.97 2.00 -8.63
C GLY A 679 7.17 1.12 -7.65
N SER A 680 7.84 0.57 -6.63
CA SER A 680 7.22 -0.23 -5.56
C SER A 680 6.56 0.62 -4.48
N LEU A 681 6.80 1.94 -4.49
CA LEU A 681 6.07 2.93 -3.71
C LEU A 681 5.80 4.18 -4.56
N PRO A 682 4.75 4.94 -4.27
CA PRO A 682 4.51 6.21 -4.93
C PRO A 682 5.56 7.25 -4.52
N ALA A 683 5.93 8.16 -5.43
CA ALA A 683 6.84 9.26 -5.11
C ALA A 683 6.13 10.38 -4.30
N ASP A 684 4.82 10.51 -4.47
CA ASP A 684 3.98 11.53 -3.84
C ASP A 684 3.51 11.11 -2.43
N ALA A 685 3.54 12.07 -1.50
CA ALA A 685 3.21 11.87 -0.08
C ALA A 685 1.79 11.35 0.15
N PHE A 686 0.80 11.91 -0.56
CA PHE A 686 -0.59 11.50 -0.42
C PHE A 686 -0.79 10.10 -0.99
N THR A 687 -0.16 9.82 -2.12
CA THR A 687 -0.28 8.51 -2.78
C THR A 687 0.39 7.41 -1.95
N ARG A 688 1.54 7.68 -1.30
CA ARG A 688 2.16 6.75 -0.33
C ARG A 688 1.26 6.43 0.85
N VAL A 689 0.64 7.46 1.43
CA VAL A 689 -0.31 7.30 2.53
C VAL A 689 -1.54 6.52 2.07
N ALA A 690 -2.03 6.80 0.87
CA ALA A 690 -3.15 6.08 0.26
C ALA A 690 -2.79 4.61 0.03
N GLU A 691 -1.60 4.31 -0.48
CA GLU A 691 -1.13 2.95 -0.72
C GLU A 691 -0.93 2.16 0.56
N LEU A 692 -0.31 2.76 1.59
CA LEU A 692 -0.26 2.16 2.93
C LEU A 692 -1.67 1.92 3.47
N ALA A 693 -2.57 2.90 3.32
CA ALA A 693 -3.95 2.79 3.78
C ALA A 693 -4.74 1.73 3.01
N THR A 694 -4.51 1.53 1.71
CA THR A 694 -5.19 0.49 0.93
C THR A 694 -4.59 -0.88 1.22
N THR A 695 -3.27 -1.03 1.23
CA THR A 695 -2.60 -2.32 1.49
C THR A 695 -2.90 -2.82 2.89
N TYR A 696 -2.75 -1.95 3.91
CA TYR A 696 -3.14 -2.29 5.28
C TYR A 696 -4.66 -2.35 5.45
N GLY A 697 -5.39 -1.40 4.86
CA GLY A 697 -6.83 -1.29 5.00
C GLY A 697 -7.55 -2.51 4.44
N VAL A 698 -7.14 -3.03 3.29
CA VAL A 698 -7.69 -4.27 2.71
C VAL A 698 -7.35 -5.47 3.60
N ALA A 699 -6.10 -5.62 4.02
CA ALA A 699 -5.65 -6.76 4.82
C ALA A 699 -6.18 -6.75 6.28
N ALA A 700 -6.52 -5.58 6.83
CA ALA A 700 -7.05 -5.42 8.18
C ALA A 700 -8.49 -4.85 8.20
N LEU A 701 -9.20 -4.85 7.07
CA LEU A 701 -10.45 -4.10 6.89
C LEU A 701 -11.52 -4.41 7.95
N PRO A 702 -11.84 -5.69 8.25
CA PRO A 702 -12.87 -5.99 9.23
C PRO A 702 -12.49 -5.42 10.60
N LEU A 703 -11.24 -5.60 11.00
CA LEU A 703 -10.68 -5.13 12.26
C LEU A 703 -10.70 -3.60 12.38
N VAL A 704 -10.23 -2.89 11.35
CA VAL A 704 -10.15 -1.42 11.36
C VAL A 704 -11.53 -0.79 11.37
N VAL A 705 -12.47 -1.28 10.55
CA VAL A 705 -13.85 -0.75 10.50
C VAL A 705 -14.56 -0.93 11.84
N PHE A 706 -14.50 -2.13 12.42
CA PHE A 706 -15.10 -2.39 13.73
C PHE A 706 -14.40 -1.64 14.87
N ALA A 707 -13.08 -1.40 14.77
CA ALA A 707 -12.33 -0.64 15.74
C ALA A 707 -12.66 0.86 15.69
N ILE A 708 -12.79 1.48 14.51
CA ILE A 708 -13.18 2.89 14.36
C ILE A 708 -14.55 3.14 15.00
N LEU A 709 -15.52 2.25 14.75
CA LEU A 709 -16.82 2.30 15.42
C LEU A 709 -16.68 2.11 16.94
N GLY A 710 -15.69 1.33 17.37
CA GLY A 710 -15.38 1.02 18.77
C GLY A 710 -14.84 2.17 19.55
N VAL A 711 -13.93 2.95 18.96
CA VAL A 711 -13.38 4.17 19.57
C VAL A 711 -14.51 5.09 20.02
N GLY A 712 -15.56 5.29 19.21
CA GLY A 712 -16.71 6.12 19.56
C GLY A 712 -17.55 5.60 20.74
N PHE A 713 -17.64 4.28 20.92
CA PHE A 713 -18.35 3.67 22.06
C PHE A 713 -17.51 3.62 23.33
N ALA A 714 -16.22 3.40 23.17
CA ALA A 714 -15.26 3.35 24.26
C ALA A 714 -15.00 4.75 24.85
N LEU A 715 -14.91 5.80 24.03
CA LEU A 715 -14.80 7.18 24.49
C LEU A 715 -16.05 7.66 25.25
N ARG A 716 -17.19 6.96 25.13
CA ARG A 716 -18.46 7.26 25.81
C ARG A 716 -18.70 6.49 27.11
N ARG A 717 -17.88 5.48 27.44
CA ARG A 717 -17.97 4.73 28.71
C ARG A 717 -16.63 4.76 29.42
N HIS A 718 -16.66 5.14 30.70
CA HIS A 718 -15.57 5.17 31.69
C HIS A 718 -14.17 4.73 31.20
N THR A 719 -13.23 5.66 31.22
CA THR A 719 -11.81 5.45 30.91
C THR A 719 -11.19 4.41 31.85
N THR A 720 -11.05 3.16 31.39
CA THR A 720 -10.27 2.14 32.11
C THR A 720 -8.77 2.43 32.01
N ALA A 721 -7.95 1.91 32.93
CA ALA A 721 -6.49 2.05 32.87
C ALA A 721 -5.92 1.49 31.55
N LEU A 722 -6.56 0.47 30.98
CA LEU A 722 -6.20 -0.12 29.71
C LEU A 722 -6.37 0.85 28.52
N TRP A 723 -7.41 1.70 28.56
CA TRP A 723 -7.60 2.77 27.57
C TRP A 723 -6.47 3.78 27.57
N ARG A 724 -5.97 4.10 28.76
CA ARG A 724 -4.89 5.06 28.96
C ARG A 724 -3.53 4.53 28.47
N PHE A 725 -3.25 3.24 28.64
CA PHE A 725 -1.90 2.70 28.41
C PHE A 725 -1.73 1.84 27.16
N VAL A 726 -2.80 1.35 26.54
CA VAL A 726 -2.72 0.52 25.32
C VAL A 726 -3.34 1.25 24.14
N TYR A 727 -4.60 1.66 24.25
CA TYR A 727 -5.35 2.15 23.08
C TYR A 727 -4.93 3.56 22.62
N VAL A 728 -4.74 4.53 23.52
CA VAL A 728 -4.33 5.90 23.12
C VAL A 728 -2.93 5.93 22.51
N PRO A 729 -1.89 5.33 23.14
CA PRO A 729 -0.56 5.30 22.55
C PRO A 729 -0.53 4.59 21.20
N SER A 730 -1.26 3.47 21.04
CA SER A 730 -1.37 2.78 19.75
C SER A 730 -2.06 3.62 18.67
N ALA A 731 -3.06 4.44 19.03
CA ALA A 731 -3.68 5.36 18.07
C ALA A 731 -2.74 6.50 17.64
N PHE A 732 -1.98 7.07 18.58
CA PHE A 732 -0.96 8.07 18.28
C PHE A 732 0.17 7.47 17.43
N TYR A 733 0.62 6.27 17.78
CA TYR A 733 1.60 5.51 17.03
C TYR A 733 1.14 5.28 15.59
N LEU A 734 -0.12 4.88 15.37
CA LEU A 734 -0.70 4.75 14.04
C LEU A 734 -0.63 6.08 13.28
N ALA A 735 -1.10 7.18 13.88
CA ALA A 735 -1.05 8.50 13.25
C ALA A 735 0.38 8.95 12.91
N ALA A 736 1.34 8.69 13.80
CA ALA A 736 2.76 9.00 13.60
C ALA A 736 3.34 8.20 12.43
N VAL A 737 3.06 6.90 12.35
CA VAL A 737 3.52 6.05 11.23
C VAL A 737 2.98 6.56 9.89
N PHE A 738 1.67 6.84 9.81
CA PHE A 738 1.09 7.41 8.59
C PHE A 738 1.70 8.77 8.24
N GLY A 739 1.97 9.62 9.22
CA GLY A 739 2.66 10.90 9.02
C GLY A 739 4.10 10.72 8.49
N LEU A 740 4.87 9.81 9.09
CA LEU A 740 6.25 9.51 8.70
C LEU A 740 6.33 8.90 7.28
N VAL A 741 5.36 8.08 6.91
CA VAL A 741 5.24 7.53 5.54
C VAL A 741 4.87 8.63 4.54
N GLY A 742 3.96 9.55 4.91
CA GLY A 742 3.62 10.70 4.09
C GLY A 742 4.85 11.55 3.76
N ILE A 743 5.65 11.93 4.76
CA ILE A 743 6.86 12.74 4.55
C ILE A 743 8.02 11.97 3.92
N GLY A 744 7.89 10.67 3.64
CA GLY A 744 8.93 9.86 3.02
C GLY A 744 10.09 9.49 3.95
N ALA A 745 9.85 9.49 5.26
CA ALA A 745 10.79 8.99 6.26
C ALA A 745 10.76 7.46 6.38
N TYR A 746 9.66 6.82 5.99
CA TYR A 746 9.49 5.35 6.03
C TYR A 746 8.79 4.80 4.79
N SER A 747 9.17 3.57 4.41
CA SER A 747 8.81 2.85 3.19
C SER A 747 7.33 2.47 3.05
N GLY A 748 6.41 3.00 3.86
CA GLY A 748 5.01 2.60 3.77
C GLY A 748 4.78 1.10 4.02
N SER A 749 5.73 0.40 4.66
CA SER A 749 5.54 -1.00 4.98
C SER A 749 4.46 -1.15 6.07
N HIS A 750 3.52 -2.06 5.88
CA HIS A 750 2.53 -2.42 6.90
C HIS A 750 3.18 -2.94 8.20
N ARG A 751 4.49 -3.28 8.18
CA ARG A 751 5.27 -3.62 9.38
C ARG A 751 5.25 -2.60 10.48
N TYR A 752 5.14 -1.33 10.10
CA TYR A 752 5.06 -0.26 11.07
C TYR A 752 3.72 -0.22 11.78
N LEU A 753 2.72 -1.00 11.39
CA LEU A 753 1.37 -0.95 11.97
C LEU A 753 1.10 -2.09 12.98
N TYR A 754 1.99 -3.09 13.05
CA TYR A 754 1.81 -4.28 13.88
C TYR A 754 1.64 -4.01 15.39
N PRO A 755 2.38 -3.08 16.01
CA PRO A 755 2.20 -2.77 17.44
C PRO A 755 0.80 -2.27 17.80
N ALA A 756 0.00 -1.84 16.81
CA ALA A 756 -1.37 -1.41 17.00
C ALA A 756 -2.41 -2.52 16.77
N LEU A 757 -2.08 -3.63 16.12
CA LEU A 757 -3.04 -4.70 15.75
C LEU A 757 -3.78 -5.31 16.96
N PRO A 758 -3.10 -5.73 18.05
CA PRO A 758 -3.78 -6.19 19.27
C PRO A 758 -4.79 -5.19 19.84
N ALA A 759 -4.40 -3.90 19.85
CA ALA A 759 -5.22 -2.83 20.37
C ALA A 759 -6.47 -2.63 19.50
N ILE A 760 -6.32 -2.68 18.17
CA ILE A 760 -7.42 -2.61 17.20
C ILE A 760 -8.35 -3.82 17.35
N ALA A 761 -7.80 -5.03 17.57
CA ALA A 761 -8.59 -6.26 17.79
C ALA A 761 -9.50 -6.17 19.02
N LEU A 762 -8.97 -5.65 20.12
CA LEU A 762 -9.75 -5.44 21.32
C LEU A 762 -10.83 -4.37 21.16
N LEU A 763 -10.55 -3.29 20.41
CA LEU A 763 -11.55 -2.27 20.08
C LEU A 763 -12.66 -2.81 19.17
N ALA A 764 -12.31 -3.61 18.17
CA ALA A 764 -13.26 -4.32 17.31
C ALA A 764 -14.10 -5.33 18.11
N ALA A 765 -13.49 -6.07 19.05
CA ALA A 765 -14.24 -6.98 19.91
C ALA A 765 -15.24 -6.24 20.82
N ALA A 766 -14.87 -5.06 21.32
CA ALA A 766 -15.76 -4.23 22.15
C ALA A 766 -16.99 -3.73 21.39
N THR A 767 -16.92 -3.52 20.07
CA THR A 767 -18.10 -3.21 19.26
C THR A 767 -18.94 -4.44 19.01
N LEU A 768 -18.32 -5.51 18.55
CA LEU A 768 -19.00 -6.75 18.17
C LEU A 768 -19.74 -7.40 19.34
N ASP A 769 -19.26 -7.20 20.57
CA ASP A 769 -19.91 -7.71 21.78
C ASP A 769 -21.33 -7.13 21.99
N ARG A 770 -21.63 -5.95 21.43
CA ARG A 770 -22.96 -5.32 21.51
C ARG A 770 -23.96 -5.82 20.48
N TYR A 771 -23.50 -6.55 19.45
CA TYR A 771 -24.35 -7.09 18.41
C TYR A 771 -24.79 -8.53 18.74
N SER A 772 -25.87 -8.97 18.10
CA SER A 772 -26.42 -10.31 18.30
C SER A 772 -25.38 -11.40 17.97
N PRO A 773 -25.50 -12.61 18.55
CA PRO A 773 -24.58 -13.71 18.27
C PRO A 773 -24.40 -13.99 16.77
N ALA A 774 -25.47 -13.86 15.98
CA ALA A 774 -25.42 -14.05 14.53
C ALA A 774 -24.50 -13.04 13.83
N VAL A 775 -24.58 -11.75 14.18
CA VAL A 775 -23.74 -10.68 13.60
C VAL A 775 -22.28 -10.86 14.00
N ARG A 776 -22.03 -11.28 15.24
CA ARG A 776 -20.70 -11.60 15.75
C ARG A 776 -20.07 -12.78 15.01
N LEU A 777 -20.82 -13.87 14.84
CA LEU A 777 -20.39 -15.05 14.10
C LEU A 777 -20.10 -14.73 12.64
N ALA A 778 -20.96 -13.93 12.01
CA ALA A 778 -20.78 -13.42 10.66
C ALA A 778 -19.49 -12.60 10.49
N ALA A 779 -19.21 -11.67 11.40
CA ALA A 779 -18.00 -10.83 11.35
C ALA A 779 -16.71 -11.65 11.55
N VAL A 780 -16.75 -12.62 12.46
CA VAL A 780 -15.67 -13.60 12.66
C VAL A 780 -15.49 -14.46 11.41
N GLY A 781 -16.59 -14.98 10.84
CA GLY A 781 -16.57 -15.80 9.63
C GLY A 781 -16.02 -15.06 8.41
N ALA A 782 -16.36 -13.78 8.25
CA ALA A 782 -15.80 -12.93 7.20
C ALA A 782 -14.29 -12.72 7.36
N SER A 783 -13.81 -12.53 8.60
CA SER A 783 -12.38 -12.45 8.90
C SER A 783 -11.69 -13.78 8.58
N ALA A 784 -12.31 -14.91 8.92
CA ALA A 784 -11.80 -16.24 8.57
C ALA A 784 -11.69 -16.46 7.06
N MET A 785 -12.73 -16.10 6.30
CA MET A 785 -12.71 -16.20 4.85
C MET A 785 -11.62 -15.33 4.22
N LEU A 786 -11.41 -14.12 4.75
CA LEU A 786 -10.33 -13.24 4.31
C LEU A 786 -8.96 -13.88 4.58
N ALA A 787 -8.71 -14.38 5.80
CA ALA A 787 -7.48 -15.11 6.11
C ALA A 787 -7.23 -16.31 5.19
N LEU A 788 -8.26 -17.13 4.96
CA LEU A 788 -8.16 -18.29 4.08
C LEU A 788 -7.87 -17.91 2.64
N ALA A 789 -8.44 -16.80 2.16
CA ALA A 789 -8.24 -16.36 0.78
C ALA A 789 -6.86 -15.74 0.53
N PHE A 790 -6.17 -15.28 1.58
CA PHE A 790 -4.76 -14.94 1.47
C PHE A 790 -3.87 -16.19 1.51
N LEU A 791 -4.34 -17.35 1.99
CA LEU A 791 -3.54 -18.60 2.08
C LEU A 791 -2.79 -18.98 0.77
N PRO A 792 -3.42 -18.91 -0.43
CA PRO A 792 -2.75 -19.21 -1.70
C PRO A 792 -1.62 -18.24 -2.04
N VAL A 793 -1.74 -16.97 -1.64
CA VAL A 793 -0.69 -15.96 -1.82
C VAL A 793 0.58 -16.39 -1.07
N PHE A 794 0.44 -16.94 0.14
CA PHE A 794 1.57 -17.52 0.89
C PHE A 794 2.15 -18.81 0.27
N LEU A 795 1.30 -19.65 -0.35
CA LEU A 795 1.75 -20.88 -1.01
C LEU A 795 2.46 -20.58 -2.34
N ALA A 796 2.08 -19.48 -3.00
CA ALA A 796 2.64 -19.05 -4.27
C ALA A 796 4.05 -18.43 -4.15
N PHE A 797 4.44 -17.92 -2.97
CA PHE A 797 5.76 -17.32 -2.74
C PHE A 797 6.96 -18.15 -3.25
N GLY A 798 6.93 -19.46 -3.03
CA GLY A 798 7.96 -20.38 -3.52
C GLY A 798 7.95 -20.57 -5.05
N ALA A 799 6.78 -20.42 -5.67
CA ALA A 799 6.61 -20.48 -7.11
C ALA A 799 6.97 -19.15 -7.81
N GLU A 800 6.69 -18.01 -7.18
CA GLU A 800 6.98 -16.68 -7.73
C GLU A 800 8.49 -16.38 -7.74
N ASN A 801 9.24 -16.85 -6.75
CA ASN A 801 10.70 -16.72 -6.67
C ASN A 801 11.46 -17.90 -7.30
N ALA A 802 10.78 -18.79 -8.04
CA ALA A 802 11.39 -19.99 -8.60
C ALA A 802 12.64 -19.66 -9.43
N GLY A 803 12.64 -18.54 -10.16
CA GLY A 803 13.80 -18.06 -10.91
C GLY A 803 15.01 -17.73 -10.04
N LEU A 804 14.82 -17.03 -8.91
CA LEU A 804 15.88 -16.70 -7.94
C LEU A 804 16.39 -17.94 -7.20
N VAL A 805 15.47 -18.84 -6.83
CA VAL A 805 15.82 -20.13 -6.21
C VAL A 805 16.66 -20.97 -7.17
N ALA A 806 16.28 -21.04 -8.44
CA ALA A 806 17.00 -21.78 -9.47
C ALA A 806 18.38 -21.15 -9.73
N ALA A 807 18.47 -19.82 -9.89
CA ALA A 807 19.72 -19.10 -10.07
C ALA A 807 20.67 -19.29 -8.89
N GLY A 808 20.17 -19.16 -7.66
CA GLY A 808 20.93 -19.41 -6.43
C GLY A 808 21.48 -20.84 -6.36
N ARG A 809 20.63 -21.85 -6.62
CA ARG A 809 21.07 -23.26 -6.65
C ARG A 809 22.12 -23.52 -7.72
N SER A 810 22.01 -22.89 -8.89
CA SER A 810 23.02 -23.02 -9.96
C SER A 810 24.37 -22.39 -9.57
N ALA A 811 24.39 -21.42 -8.65
CA ALA A 811 25.61 -20.79 -8.13
C ALA A 811 26.28 -21.56 -6.95
N SER A 812 25.73 -22.70 -6.52
CA SER A 812 26.16 -23.44 -5.31
C SER A 812 27.49 -24.21 -5.42
N GLY A 813 28.04 -24.39 -6.62
CA GLY A 813 29.09 -25.40 -6.89
C GLY A 813 30.54 -24.94 -7.04
N GLY A 814 30.97 -23.77 -6.54
CA GLY A 814 32.37 -23.30 -6.65
C GLY A 814 33.01 -23.00 -5.30
N ARG A 815 34.33 -22.99 -5.17
CA ARG A 815 35.04 -22.41 -4.00
C ARG A 815 35.26 -20.91 -4.24
N GLY A 816 34.76 -20.02 -3.38
CA GLY A 816 34.91 -18.56 -3.54
C GLY A 816 33.70 -17.76 -3.05
N VAL A 817 33.62 -16.49 -3.43
CA VAL A 817 32.56 -15.56 -3.02
C VAL A 817 31.45 -15.50 -4.07
N LEU A 818 30.19 -15.45 -3.63
CA LEU A 818 29.01 -15.14 -4.43
C LEU A 818 28.70 -13.64 -4.33
N LEU A 819 28.63 -12.98 -5.47
CA LEU A 819 28.12 -11.61 -5.56
C LEU A 819 26.64 -11.64 -5.95
N THR A 820 25.76 -11.19 -5.07
CA THR A 820 24.31 -11.10 -5.35
C THR A 820 23.66 -10.04 -4.50
N ASP A 821 22.61 -9.39 -5.00
CA ASP A 821 21.78 -8.46 -4.22
C ASP A 821 20.48 -9.10 -3.70
N SER A 822 20.19 -10.37 -4.03
CA SER A 822 19.01 -11.08 -3.52
C SER A 822 19.35 -11.98 -2.33
N PRO A 823 18.70 -11.78 -1.18
CA PRO A 823 18.80 -12.69 -0.05
C PRO A 823 18.27 -14.10 -0.35
N VAL A 824 17.35 -14.24 -1.32
CA VAL A 824 16.81 -15.55 -1.74
C VAL A 824 17.88 -16.33 -2.50
N ALA A 825 18.54 -15.69 -3.47
CA ALA A 825 19.65 -16.30 -4.20
C ALA A 825 20.81 -16.65 -3.24
N ALA A 826 21.12 -15.76 -2.29
CA ALA A 826 22.09 -16.00 -1.23
C ALA A 826 21.76 -17.26 -0.40
N TYR A 827 20.52 -17.41 0.07
CA TYR A 827 20.09 -18.58 0.86
C TYR A 827 20.19 -19.89 0.07
N TYR A 828 19.67 -19.92 -1.15
CA TYR A 828 19.64 -21.14 -1.95
C TYR A 828 20.98 -21.49 -2.62
N SER A 829 21.96 -20.58 -2.57
CA SER A 829 23.33 -20.87 -3.00
C SER A 829 24.08 -21.83 -2.07
N GLY A 830 23.66 -21.94 -0.80
CA GLY A 830 24.37 -22.74 0.19
C GLY A 830 25.78 -22.23 0.56
N ARG A 831 26.19 -21.05 0.07
CA ARG A 831 27.47 -20.42 0.39
C ARG A 831 27.50 -20.01 1.85
N ALA A 832 28.65 -20.16 2.53
CA ALA A 832 28.79 -19.63 3.88
C ALA A 832 28.48 -18.12 3.86
N PRO A 833 27.84 -17.54 4.88
CA PRO A 833 27.54 -16.11 4.90
C PRO A 833 28.77 -15.19 4.74
N SER A 834 29.97 -15.67 5.09
CA SER A 834 31.26 -15.00 4.85
C SER A 834 31.66 -14.93 3.38
N ASP A 835 31.09 -15.81 2.55
CA ASP A 835 31.37 -15.97 1.14
C ASP A 835 30.26 -15.36 0.27
N ILE A 836 29.51 -14.41 0.83
CA ILE A 836 28.42 -13.69 0.17
C ILE A 836 28.71 -12.20 0.28
N THR A 837 28.58 -11.47 -0.83
CA THR A 837 28.70 -10.01 -0.86
C THR A 837 27.65 -9.41 -1.78
N GLY A 838 27.16 -8.22 -1.45
CA GLY A 838 26.31 -7.43 -2.34
C GLY A 838 27.10 -6.61 -3.35
N SER A 839 26.39 -6.07 -4.35
CA SER A 839 27.00 -5.26 -5.40
C SER A 839 27.44 -3.88 -4.92
N GLN A 840 26.95 -3.39 -3.77
CA GLN A 840 27.39 -2.11 -3.20
C GLN A 840 28.88 -2.06 -2.86
N SER A 841 29.52 -3.22 -2.70
CA SER A 841 30.97 -3.32 -2.49
C SER A 841 31.78 -3.04 -3.77
N LEU A 842 31.15 -3.00 -4.94
CA LEU A 842 31.84 -2.81 -6.22
C LEU A 842 32.26 -1.35 -6.43
N PRO A 843 33.50 -1.09 -6.88
CA PRO A 843 33.89 0.20 -7.45
C PRO A 843 32.94 0.64 -8.58
N GLN A 844 32.81 1.95 -8.78
CA GLN A 844 31.93 2.50 -9.83
C GLN A 844 32.46 2.25 -11.25
N ASP A 845 33.76 2.03 -11.40
CA ASP A 845 34.38 1.73 -12.69
C ASP A 845 34.34 0.21 -13.00
N PRO A 846 33.86 -0.22 -14.19
CA PRO A 846 33.72 -1.63 -14.54
C PRO A 846 35.04 -2.43 -14.50
N ALA A 847 36.16 -1.84 -14.93
CA ALA A 847 37.45 -2.52 -14.94
C ALA A 847 37.98 -2.70 -13.51
N GLN A 848 37.85 -1.67 -12.67
CA GLN A 848 38.15 -1.76 -11.24
C GLN A 848 37.23 -2.74 -10.51
N ALA A 849 35.96 -2.83 -10.91
CA ALA A 849 35.01 -3.79 -10.34
C ALA A 849 35.39 -5.23 -10.63
N ILE A 850 35.80 -5.55 -11.86
CA ILE A 850 36.33 -6.88 -12.21
C ILE A 850 37.63 -7.16 -11.45
N GLY A 851 38.52 -6.17 -11.33
CA GLY A 851 39.74 -6.28 -10.51
C GLY A 851 39.44 -6.56 -9.04
N TRP A 852 38.46 -5.86 -8.47
CA TRP A 852 37.98 -6.04 -7.11
C TRP A 852 37.38 -7.43 -6.91
N MET A 853 36.52 -7.87 -7.83
CA MET A 853 35.91 -9.22 -7.81
C MET A 853 36.98 -10.31 -7.77
N ARG A 854 38.04 -10.17 -8.58
CA ARG A 854 39.18 -11.09 -8.58
C ARG A 854 39.95 -11.06 -7.27
N ALA A 855 40.26 -9.88 -6.74
CA ALA A 855 40.95 -9.73 -5.46
C ALA A 855 40.17 -10.35 -4.29
N HIS A 856 38.83 -10.33 -4.35
CA HIS A 856 37.93 -10.89 -3.34
C HIS A 856 37.45 -12.30 -3.65
N ARG A 857 38.07 -12.99 -4.63
CA ARG A 857 37.77 -14.39 -5.01
C ARG A 857 36.29 -14.61 -5.38
N VAL A 858 35.65 -13.64 -6.01
CA VAL A 858 34.28 -13.80 -6.53
C VAL A 858 34.30 -14.83 -7.66
N THR A 859 33.46 -15.86 -7.54
CA THR A 859 33.39 -16.96 -8.52
C THR A 859 32.04 -17.04 -9.23
N ALA A 860 30.98 -16.56 -8.57
CA ALA A 860 29.65 -16.52 -9.12
C ALA A 860 29.01 -15.14 -8.89
N VAL A 861 28.22 -14.71 -9.86
CA VAL A 861 27.54 -13.42 -9.87
C VAL A 861 26.08 -13.69 -10.23
N VAL A 862 25.14 -13.38 -9.34
CA VAL A 862 23.69 -13.46 -9.60
C VAL A 862 23.13 -12.05 -9.58
N VAL A 863 22.69 -11.58 -10.74
CA VAL A 863 22.25 -10.20 -10.97
C VAL A 863 20.80 -10.14 -11.41
N GLU A 864 20.18 -9.02 -11.08
CA GLU A 864 18.81 -8.69 -11.45
C GLU A 864 18.82 -7.37 -12.20
N ASP A 865 17.93 -7.22 -13.17
CA ASP A 865 17.72 -5.95 -13.87
C ASP A 865 16.95 -4.96 -12.98
N ILE A 866 17.68 -4.39 -12.01
CA ILE A 866 17.14 -3.45 -11.03
C ILE A 866 17.97 -2.18 -11.04
N SER A 867 17.39 -1.11 -11.57
CA SER A 867 18.03 0.16 -11.94
C SER A 867 18.77 0.94 -10.84
N TYR A 868 18.77 0.50 -9.59
CA TYR A 868 19.54 1.11 -8.50
C TYR A 868 20.52 0.14 -7.82
N TYR A 869 20.56 -1.13 -8.24
CA TYR A 869 21.63 -2.03 -7.83
C TYR A 869 22.92 -1.58 -8.50
N GLN A 870 23.99 -1.58 -7.72
CA GLN A 870 25.28 -1.12 -8.20
C GLN A 870 25.79 -2.01 -9.33
N ALA A 871 25.48 -3.31 -9.29
CA ALA A 871 25.75 -4.24 -10.39
C ALA A 871 25.06 -3.82 -11.71
N THR A 872 23.84 -3.29 -11.68
CA THR A 872 23.12 -2.82 -12.89
C THR A 872 23.76 -1.58 -13.50
N HIS A 873 24.37 -0.72 -12.68
CA HIS A 873 25.11 0.46 -13.16
C HIS A 873 26.51 0.11 -13.66
N VAL A 874 27.23 -0.75 -12.95
CA VAL A 874 28.64 -1.07 -13.20
C VAL A 874 28.78 -2.17 -14.27
N LEU A 875 27.83 -3.09 -14.37
CA LEU A 875 27.84 -4.22 -15.30
C LEU A 875 26.47 -4.36 -16.02
N PRO A 876 26.03 -3.33 -16.78
CA PRO A 876 24.71 -3.31 -17.42
C PRO A 876 24.51 -4.46 -18.43
N GLU A 877 25.57 -4.92 -19.06
CA GLU A 877 25.57 -6.05 -20.02
C GLU A 877 25.05 -7.34 -19.37
N LEU A 878 25.52 -7.63 -18.14
CA LEU A 878 25.10 -8.84 -17.40
C LEU A 878 23.63 -8.79 -16.99
N THR A 879 23.08 -7.60 -16.73
CA THR A 879 21.66 -7.44 -16.40
C THR A 879 20.73 -7.54 -17.60
N GLN A 880 21.27 -7.47 -18.82
CA GLN A 880 20.51 -7.62 -20.07
C GLN A 880 20.59 -9.05 -20.63
N GLY A 881 21.34 -9.95 -19.98
CA GLY A 881 21.55 -11.31 -20.45
C GLY A 881 22.72 -11.46 -21.43
N GLU A 882 23.50 -10.42 -21.65
CA GLU A 882 24.66 -10.46 -22.53
C GLU A 882 25.89 -10.96 -21.76
N ALA A 883 26.45 -12.10 -22.17
CA ALA A 883 27.66 -12.65 -21.57
C ALA A 883 28.89 -12.19 -22.35
N SER A 884 29.69 -11.30 -21.76
CA SER A 884 31.00 -10.88 -22.29
C SER A 884 32.14 -11.45 -21.42
N PRO A 885 33.27 -11.92 -22.00
CA PRO A 885 34.44 -12.32 -21.21
C PRO A 885 34.85 -11.19 -20.25
N PRO A 886 35.10 -11.48 -18.96
CA PRO A 886 35.41 -12.79 -18.36
C PRO A 886 34.21 -13.57 -17.77
N PHE A 887 32.96 -13.19 -18.06
CA PHE A 887 31.77 -13.81 -17.47
C PHE A 887 31.18 -14.91 -18.38
N LEU A 888 30.86 -16.07 -17.81
CA LEU A 888 30.16 -17.16 -18.50
C LEU A 888 28.79 -17.43 -17.85
N PRO A 889 27.70 -17.59 -18.62
CA PRO A 889 26.40 -17.91 -18.05
C PRO A 889 26.44 -19.29 -17.36
N ILE A 890 25.87 -19.39 -16.16
CA ILE A 890 25.74 -20.64 -15.40
C ILE A 890 24.30 -21.13 -15.48
N GLY A 891 24.09 -22.33 -16.01
CA GLY A 891 22.78 -22.96 -16.15
C GLY A 891 21.87 -22.28 -17.20
N ASP A 892 20.60 -22.72 -17.27
CA ASP A 892 19.65 -22.24 -18.29
C ASP A 892 19.02 -20.92 -17.85
N GLN A 893 19.55 -19.81 -18.37
CA GLN A 893 19.09 -18.44 -18.09
C GLN A 893 17.58 -18.25 -18.36
N ARG A 894 16.97 -19.04 -19.26
CA ARG A 894 15.53 -18.94 -19.57
C ARG A 894 14.64 -19.40 -18.42
N GLN A 895 15.18 -20.21 -17.51
CA GLN A 895 14.49 -20.74 -16.33
C GLN A 895 14.56 -19.78 -15.14
N TYR A 896 15.43 -18.76 -15.19
CA TYR A 896 15.62 -17.77 -14.13
C TYR A 896 14.66 -16.59 -14.27
N LYS A 897 13.37 -16.89 -14.37
CA LYS A 897 12.30 -15.89 -14.45
C LYS A 897 11.52 -15.83 -13.16
N VAL A 898 11.30 -14.61 -12.68
CA VAL A 898 10.46 -14.31 -11.51
C VAL A 898 9.10 -13.84 -12.01
N SER A 899 8.03 -14.17 -11.28
CA SER A 899 6.68 -13.66 -11.58
C SER A 899 6.67 -12.13 -11.65
N GLY A 900 6.00 -11.57 -12.66
CA GLY A 900 5.99 -10.11 -12.92
C GLY A 900 7.00 -9.63 -13.96
N GLY A 901 7.73 -10.54 -14.63
CA GLY A 901 8.56 -10.22 -15.79
C GLY A 901 9.99 -9.77 -15.47
N LYS A 902 10.41 -9.89 -14.21
CA LYS A 902 11.80 -9.63 -13.80
C LYS A 902 12.69 -10.80 -14.23
N THR A 903 13.75 -10.49 -14.96
CA THR A 903 14.72 -11.48 -15.40
C THR A 903 15.91 -11.50 -14.45
N VAL A 904 16.29 -12.70 -14.05
CA VAL A 904 17.45 -12.97 -13.20
C VAL A 904 18.50 -13.63 -14.07
N TYR A 905 19.75 -13.24 -13.89
CA TYR A 905 20.86 -13.84 -14.62
C TYR A 905 21.94 -14.32 -13.66
N ALA A 906 22.56 -15.45 -13.98
CA ALA A 906 23.60 -16.07 -13.18
C ALA A 906 24.85 -16.32 -14.04
N TYR A 907 26.00 -15.82 -13.58
CA TYR A 907 27.27 -15.86 -14.29
C TYR A 907 28.40 -16.41 -13.42
N ARG A 908 29.40 -17.02 -14.07
CA ARG A 908 30.68 -17.45 -13.50
C ARG A 908 31.75 -16.48 -13.93
N LEU A 909 32.57 -16.01 -13.00
CA LEU A 909 33.77 -15.24 -13.33
C LEU A 909 34.91 -16.21 -13.63
N LEU A 910 35.44 -16.20 -14.86
CA LEU A 910 36.57 -17.03 -15.24
C LEU A 910 37.88 -16.55 -14.58
N PRO A 911 38.78 -17.47 -14.17
CA PRO A 911 40.15 -17.12 -13.83
C PRO A 911 40.87 -16.55 -15.06
N VAL A 912 41.81 -15.63 -14.84
CA VAL A 912 42.65 -15.09 -15.92
C VAL A 912 43.68 -16.16 -16.29
N LEU A 913 43.57 -16.72 -17.50
CA LEU A 913 44.69 -17.37 -18.15
C LEU A 913 45.50 -16.27 -18.85
N SER A 914 46.59 -15.82 -18.25
CA SER A 914 47.58 -14.96 -18.93
C SER A 914 48.72 -15.84 -19.43
N MET A 915 49.20 -15.64 -20.67
CA MET A 915 50.43 -16.28 -21.14
C MET A 915 51.59 -15.29 -21.13
N GLU A 916 52.70 -15.67 -20.51
CA GLU A 916 53.93 -14.87 -20.46
C GLU A 916 55.13 -15.68 -20.96
N PRO A 917 56.02 -15.08 -21.77
CA PRO A 917 57.26 -15.72 -22.17
C PRO A 917 58.21 -15.85 -20.98
N THR A 918 58.67 -17.07 -20.70
CA THR A 918 59.68 -17.31 -19.67
C THR A 918 61.08 -16.97 -20.18
N THR A 919 61.84 -16.22 -19.38
CA THR A 919 63.25 -15.84 -19.67
C THR A 919 64.27 -16.56 -18.77
N ALA A 920 63.86 -17.04 -17.59
CA ALA A 920 64.65 -17.89 -16.69
C ALA A 920 63.74 -18.69 -15.72
N GLY A 921 64.02 -19.98 -15.51
CA GLY A 921 63.35 -20.88 -14.55
C GLY A 921 64.31 -21.35 -13.45
N LYS A 922 63.80 -22.00 -12.39
CA LYS A 922 64.59 -22.39 -11.20
C LYS A 922 65.67 -23.45 -11.49
N THR A 923 65.52 -24.26 -12.54
CA THR A 923 66.16 -25.59 -12.58
C THR A 923 67.15 -25.91 -13.70
N ALA A 924 67.28 -25.09 -14.75
CA ALA A 924 68.27 -25.30 -15.82
C ALA A 924 68.18 -24.16 -16.86
N PRO A 925 69.13 -24.08 -17.83
CA PRO A 925 68.97 -23.34 -19.09
C PRO A 925 67.74 -23.73 -19.94
N LEU A 926 66.94 -24.73 -19.54
CA LEU A 926 65.83 -25.35 -20.27
C LEU A 926 64.49 -24.60 -20.24
N ALA A 927 64.34 -23.60 -19.38
CA ALA A 927 63.07 -22.91 -19.16
C ALA A 927 62.78 -21.81 -20.20
N LYS A 928 62.42 -22.19 -21.44
CA LYS A 928 62.23 -21.24 -22.55
C LYS A 928 60.89 -21.35 -23.28
N GLY A 929 59.91 -22.07 -22.75
CA GLY A 929 58.55 -22.11 -23.31
C GLY A 929 57.71 -20.88 -22.97
N MET A 930 56.40 -20.96 -23.26
CA MET A 930 55.39 -20.03 -22.74
C MET A 930 54.81 -20.58 -21.43
N THR A 931 54.61 -19.71 -20.44
CA THR A 931 54.03 -20.06 -19.13
C THR A 931 52.66 -19.39 -18.95
N MET A 932 51.85 -19.93 -18.02
CA MET A 932 50.51 -19.43 -17.74
C MET A 932 50.43 -18.87 -16.31
N GLY A 933 50.27 -17.54 -16.16
CA GLY A 933 50.66 -16.78 -14.98
C GLY A 933 50.12 -17.27 -13.62
N ALA A 934 48.85 -17.67 -13.52
CA ALA A 934 48.26 -18.12 -12.26
C ALA A 934 48.42 -19.63 -11.96
N ALA A 935 48.88 -20.43 -12.93
CA ALA A 935 49.02 -21.89 -12.80
C ALA A 935 50.49 -22.35 -12.76
N THR A 936 51.44 -21.53 -13.17
CA THR A 936 52.85 -21.92 -13.38
C THR A 936 53.77 -21.26 -12.36
N GLY A 937 53.52 -21.53 -11.07
CA GLY A 937 54.42 -21.08 -10.02
C GLY A 937 55.72 -21.87 -10.05
N GLU A 938 56.73 -21.41 -10.81
CA GLU A 938 58.17 -21.74 -10.67
C GLU A 938 58.80 -22.74 -11.68
N GLY A 939 58.73 -22.51 -13.00
CA GLY A 939 59.98 -22.65 -13.77
C GLY A 939 60.12 -23.52 -15.03
N MET A 940 59.09 -24.08 -15.69
CA MET A 940 59.19 -24.56 -17.10
C MET A 940 57.91 -24.29 -17.88
N GLY A 941 58.02 -24.24 -19.22
CA GLY A 941 56.98 -23.74 -20.13
C GLY A 941 56.52 -24.79 -21.14
N PHE A 942 55.39 -24.52 -21.80
CA PHE A 942 54.79 -25.47 -22.74
C PHE A 942 55.51 -25.47 -24.10
N GLY A 943 55.55 -26.65 -24.74
CA GLY A 943 56.01 -26.82 -26.12
C GLY A 943 57.49 -26.56 -26.36
N VAL A 944 58.38 -26.91 -25.42
CA VAL A 944 59.83 -26.71 -25.58
C VAL A 944 60.44 -27.86 -26.36
N PRO A 945 61.06 -27.62 -27.54
CA PRO A 945 61.61 -28.69 -28.36
C PRO A 945 63.05 -29.07 -27.98
N ILE A 946 63.36 -30.37 -28.01
CA ILE A 946 64.68 -30.97 -27.76
C ILE A 946 64.96 -32.07 -28.80
N VAL A 947 66.22 -32.34 -29.12
CA VAL A 947 66.59 -33.32 -30.17
C VAL A 947 67.71 -34.24 -29.69
N HIS A 948 67.55 -35.56 -29.85
CA HIS A 948 68.54 -36.53 -29.41
C HIS A 948 69.46 -36.99 -30.54
N TYR A 949 70.76 -36.77 -30.36
CA TYR A 949 71.82 -37.27 -31.23
C TYR A 949 72.60 -38.40 -30.55
N ALA A 950 73.47 -39.07 -31.29
CA ALA A 950 74.31 -40.14 -30.75
C ALA A 950 75.25 -39.65 -29.62
N ASP A 951 75.58 -38.36 -29.60
CA ASP A 951 76.38 -37.71 -28.58
C ASP A 951 75.57 -37.09 -27.44
N GLY A 952 74.23 -37.12 -27.45
CA GLY A 952 73.38 -36.67 -26.33
C GLY A 952 72.16 -35.84 -26.75
N TRP A 953 71.41 -35.35 -25.75
CA TRP A 953 70.28 -34.44 -25.98
C TRP A 953 70.75 -33.01 -26.23
N VAL A 954 70.24 -32.43 -27.31
CA VAL A 954 70.46 -31.03 -27.71
C VAL A 954 69.22 -30.21 -27.38
N TYR A 955 69.45 -29.12 -26.69
CA TYR A 955 68.49 -28.18 -26.16
C TYR A 955 68.68 -26.81 -26.78
N ALA A 956 67.70 -25.94 -26.57
CA ALA A 956 67.80 -24.57 -27.01
C ALA A 956 68.42 -23.66 -25.96
N ARG A 957 69.60 -23.09 -26.22
CA ARG A 957 70.18 -22.05 -25.35
C ARG A 957 69.68 -20.66 -25.73
N THR A 958 69.42 -20.40 -27.00
CA THR A 958 68.88 -19.13 -27.49
C THR A 958 67.46 -19.27 -28.04
N SER A 959 66.62 -18.24 -27.84
CA SER A 959 65.25 -18.20 -28.37
C SER A 959 64.75 -16.77 -28.54
N SER A 960 63.87 -16.54 -29.51
CA SER A 960 63.22 -15.24 -29.78
C SER A 960 61.71 -15.37 -29.78
N THR A 961 60.97 -14.38 -29.27
CA THR A 961 59.50 -14.42 -29.18
C THR A 961 58.86 -13.19 -29.79
N VAL A 962 57.82 -13.39 -30.59
CA VAL A 962 57.00 -12.36 -31.21
C VAL A 962 55.56 -12.55 -30.76
N GLN A 963 54.95 -11.51 -30.18
CA GLN A 963 53.52 -11.51 -29.90
C GLN A 963 52.75 -11.16 -31.19
N VAL A 964 51.89 -12.07 -31.64
CA VAL A 964 51.12 -11.93 -32.88
C VAL A 964 49.75 -11.30 -32.59
N SER A 965 49.16 -11.57 -31.43
CA SER A 965 47.93 -10.93 -30.92
C SER A 965 47.87 -10.97 -29.39
N PRO A 966 46.87 -10.36 -28.72
CA PRO A 966 46.68 -10.50 -27.26
C PRO A 966 46.52 -11.95 -26.77
N VAL A 967 46.24 -12.89 -27.68
CA VAL A 967 46.00 -14.30 -27.41
C VAL A 967 46.89 -15.25 -28.23
N SER A 968 47.88 -14.74 -28.98
CA SER A 968 48.78 -15.59 -29.77
C SER A 968 50.23 -15.11 -29.83
N TRP A 969 51.16 -16.06 -29.78
CA TRP A 969 52.61 -15.84 -29.75
C TRP A 969 53.32 -16.84 -30.64
N THR A 970 54.42 -16.43 -31.25
CA THR A 970 55.34 -17.32 -31.98
C THR A 970 56.72 -17.21 -31.35
N ARG A 971 57.33 -18.36 -31.04
CA ARG A 971 58.66 -18.46 -30.45
C ARG A 971 59.56 -19.34 -31.29
N THR A 972 60.76 -18.88 -31.59
CA THR A 972 61.78 -19.63 -32.34
C THR A 972 62.88 -20.08 -31.39
N PHE A 973 63.18 -21.38 -31.39
CA PHE A 973 64.19 -22.03 -30.56
C PHE A 973 65.39 -22.42 -31.43
N GLU A 974 66.59 -21.99 -31.01
CA GLU A 974 67.87 -22.39 -31.63
C GLU A 974 68.48 -23.51 -30.81
N LEU A 975 68.72 -24.69 -31.41
CA LEU A 975 69.27 -25.86 -30.75
C LEU A 975 70.80 -25.77 -30.64
N ASP A 976 71.30 -24.92 -29.74
CA ASP A 976 72.70 -24.51 -29.61
C ASP A 976 73.36 -24.88 -28.26
N GLU A 977 72.88 -25.93 -27.59
CA GLU A 977 73.44 -26.44 -26.33
C GLU A 977 73.19 -27.93 -26.17
N ILE A 978 74.21 -28.71 -25.79
CA ILE A 978 74.12 -30.16 -25.56
C ILE A 978 74.40 -30.46 -24.08
N GLY A 979 73.75 -31.47 -23.50
CA GLY A 979 74.01 -31.83 -22.12
C GLY A 979 72.83 -32.48 -21.42
N GLY A 980 72.70 -32.24 -20.11
CA GLY A 980 71.58 -32.77 -19.31
C GLY A 980 71.58 -34.30 -19.11
N ASP A 981 72.66 -34.98 -19.53
CA ASP A 981 72.81 -36.43 -19.47
C ASP A 981 74.08 -36.84 -18.71
N ALA A 982 74.20 -38.14 -18.40
CA ALA A 982 75.36 -38.68 -17.71
C ALA A 982 76.66 -38.51 -18.50
N ALA A 983 76.60 -38.48 -19.84
CA ALA A 983 77.76 -38.33 -20.72
C ALA A 983 78.42 -36.95 -20.53
N HIS A 984 77.64 -35.92 -20.23
CA HIS A 984 78.11 -34.56 -19.97
C HIS A 984 78.14 -34.20 -18.48
N ARG A 985 78.10 -35.19 -17.58
CA ARG A 985 78.00 -34.96 -16.12
C ARG A 985 76.82 -34.05 -15.74
N TYR A 986 75.72 -34.14 -16.50
CA TYR A 986 74.53 -33.30 -16.38
C TYR A 986 74.78 -31.79 -16.56
N ALA A 987 75.95 -31.39 -17.08
CA ALA A 987 76.24 -30.01 -17.44
C ALA A 987 75.68 -29.69 -18.84
N PHE A 988 75.18 -28.47 -19.01
CA PHE A 988 74.78 -27.94 -20.31
C PHE A 988 75.96 -27.20 -20.94
N VAL A 989 76.36 -27.61 -22.15
CA VAL A 989 77.53 -27.12 -22.86
C VAL A 989 77.09 -26.48 -24.18
N PRO A 990 77.38 -25.19 -24.42
CA PRO A 990 77.06 -24.54 -25.67
C PRO A 990 77.74 -25.22 -26.87
N ILE A 991 77.00 -25.37 -27.97
CA ILE A 991 77.48 -25.92 -29.23
C ILE A 991 77.10 -25.02 -30.41
N ALA A 992 77.66 -25.29 -31.59
CA ALA A 992 77.14 -24.70 -32.82
C ALA A 992 75.68 -25.17 -33.03
N PRO A 993 74.77 -24.30 -33.50
CA PRO A 993 73.37 -24.66 -33.70
C PRO A 993 73.25 -25.92 -34.55
N ARG A 994 72.46 -26.89 -34.07
CA ARG A 994 72.14 -28.14 -34.79
C ARG A 994 70.69 -28.17 -35.29
N GLY A 995 69.95 -27.09 -35.12
CA GLY A 995 68.62 -26.95 -35.67
C GLY A 995 67.93 -25.70 -35.15
N GLN A 996 66.83 -25.36 -35.80
CA GLN A 996 65.97 -24.27 -35.42
C GLN A 996 64.51 -24.75 -35.53
N ILE A 997 63.74 -24.57 -34.45
CA ILE A 997 62.35 -25.03 -34.36
C ILE A 997 61.46 -23.86 -33.92
N GLU A 998 60.40 -23.62 -34.68
CA GLU A 998 59.41 -22.59 -34.38
C GLU A 998 58.20 -23.21 -33.67
N VAL A 999 57.68 -22.53 -32.65
CA VAL A 999 56.51 -22.94 -31.88
C VAL A 999 55.52 -21.79 -31.80
N ALA A 1000 54.31 -22.00 -32.30
CA ALA A 1000 53.20 -21.07 -32.18
C ALA A 1000 52.24 -21.49 -31.07
N TYR A 1001 51.82 -20.51 -30.26
CA TYR A 1001 50.93 -20.67 -29.11
C TYR A 1001 49.68 -19.83 -29.32
N THR A 1002 48.51 -20.43 -29.14
CA THR A 1002 47.21 -19.71 -29.16
C THR A 1002 46.42 -20.03 -27.91
N LEU A 1003 46.01 -18.98 -27.18
CA LEU A 1003 45.15 -19.11 -26.00
C LEU A 1003 43.70 -19.30 -26.41
N GLU A 1004 43.06 -20.32 -25.86
CA GLU A 1004 41.66 -20.68 -26.12
C GLU A 1004 40.86 -20.76 -24.81
N ALA A 1005 39.52 -20.75 -24.92
CA ALA A 1005 38.62 -20.73 -23.76
C ALA A 1005 38.78 -21.89 -22.77
N SER A 1006 39.38 -23.02 -23.19
CA SER A 1006 39.59 -24.21 -22.36
C SER A 1006 41.05 -24.68 -22.34
N GLY A 1007 42.02 -23.83 -22.70
CA GLY A 1007 43.44 -24.19 -22.65
C GLY A 1007 44.31 -23.50 -23.71
N ILE A 1008 45.36 -24.19 -24.16
CA ILE A 1008 46.38 -23.65 -25.08
C ILE A 1008 46.53 -24.60 -26.28
N ALA A 1009 46.46 -24.06 -27.49
CA ALA A 1009 46.82 -24.76 -28.72
C ALA A 1009 48.29 -24.47 -29.08
N ILE A 1010 49.05 -25.53 -29.37
CA ILE A 1010 50.49 -25.47 -29.65
C ILE A 1010 50.75 -26.10 -31.01
N ALA A 1011 51.46 -25.38 -31.87
CA ALA A 1011 51.92 -25.87 -33.16
C ALA A 1011 53.45 -25.75 -33.24
N VAL A 1012 54.13 -26.88 -33.37
CA VAL A 1012 55.59 -26.99 -33.48
C VAL A 1012 55.97 -27.27 -34.92
N ARG A 1013 56.90 -26.50 -35.47
CA ARG A 1013 57.38 -26.60 -36.85
C ARG A 1013 58.90 -26.53 -36.91
N PRO A 1014 59.61 -27.58 -37.35
CA PRO A 1014 61.04 -27.48 -37.59
C PRO A 1014 61.32 -26.54 -38.77
N VAL A 1015 62.22 -25.58 -38.60
CA VAL A 1015 62.75 -24.75 -39.68
C VAL A 1015 63.87 -25.51 -40.40
N TRP A 1016 64.80 -26.08 -39.63
CA TRP A 1016 65.80 -27.04 -40.08
C TRP A 1016 66.37 -27.82 -38.88
N ILE A 1017 66.82 -29.07 -39.09
CA ILE A 1017 67.49 -29.89 -38.07
C ILE A 1017 68.65 -30.62 -38.77
N ALA A 1018 69.84 -30.62 -38.17
CA ALA A 1018 71.01 -31.32 -38.68
C ALA A 1018 70.77 -32.83 -38.69
N THR A 1019 71.25 -33.52 -39.73
CA THR A 1019 71.05 -34.97 -39.90
C THR A 1019 71.74 -35.79 -38.81
N GLY A 1020 71.27 -37.01 -38.55
CA GLY A 1020 71.86 -37.92 -37.56
C GLY A 1020 71.22 -37.91 -36.17
N TYR A 1021 70.05 -37.27 -36.01
CA TYR A 1021 69.24 -37.41 -34.80
C TYR A 1021 68.38 -38.68 -34.82
N SER A 1022 68.02 -39.15 -33.64
CA SER A 1022 67.21 -40.36 -33.43
C SER A 1022 65.78 -40.03 -33.01
N GLU A 1023 65.60 -38.98 -32.21
CA GLU A 1023 64.33 -38.60 -31.60
C GLU A 1023 64.21 -37.08 -31.46
N VAL A 1024 62.97 -36.57 -31.45
CA VAL A 1024 62.63 -35.18 -31.10
C VAL A 1024 61.65 -35.21 -29.93
N GLY A 1025 62.00 -34.54 -28.84
CA GLY A 1025 61.14 -34.36 -27.68
C GLY A 1025 60.44 -33.01 -27.70
N ILE A 1026 59.16 -32.97 -27.35
CA ILE A 1026 58.42 -31.73 -27.08
C ILE A 1026 57.97 -31.78 -25.63
N LEU A 1027 58.65 -30.97 -24.81
CA LEU A 1027 58.47 -30.92 -23.37
C LEU A 1027 57.26 -30.01 -23.05
N ASN A 1028 56.31 -30.53 -22.27
CA ASN A 1028 55.24 -29.73 -21.68
C ASN A 1028 55.34 -29.85 -20.16
N GLU A 1029 56.29 -29.11 -19.63
CA GLU A 1029 56.72 -29.25 -18.27
C GLU A 1029 56.23 -28.09 -17.41
N GLN A 1030 55.87 -28.40 -16.18
CA GLN A 1030 55.39 -27.44 -15.20
C GLN A 1030 56.09 -27.67 -13.85
N SER A 1031 56.07 -26.62 -13.02
CA SER A 1031 56.60 -26.63 -11.67
C SER A 1031 56.15 -27.83 -10.82
N ALA A 1032 56.90 -28.11 -9.75
CA ALA A 1032 56.64 -28.98 -8.61
C ALA A 1032 55.23 -28.97 -7.98
N ALA A 1033 54.38 -27.99 -8.32
CA ALA A 1033 53.08 -27.76 -7.70
C ALA A 1033 52.01 -28.83 -7.97
N PHE A 1034 52.27 -29.80 -8.86
CA PHE A 1034 51.36 -30.89 -9.18
C PHE A 1034 51.57 -32.08 -8.25
N ASP A 1035 50.48 -32.63 -7.71
CA ASP A 1035 50.51 -33.68 -6.69
C ASP A 1035 49.89 -35.01 -7.16
N ASP A 1036 49.19 -35.02 -8.30
CA ASP A 1036 48.45 -36.18 -8.83
C ASP A 1036 48.54 -36.30 -10.37
N PHE A 1037 48.80 -37.53 -10.85
CA PHE A 1037 48.80 -37.94 -12.25
C PHE A 1037 47.74 -39.02 -12.48
N ALA A 1038 46.97 -38.88 -13.56
CA ALA A 1038 46.11 -39.96 -14.03
C ALA A 1038 46.19 -40.11 -15.55
N ALA A 1039 46.07 -41.36 -16.02
CA ALA A 1039 45.94 -41.69 -17.43
C ALA A 1039 44.75 -42.62 -17.67
N ALA A 1040 44.23 -42.61 -18.89
CA ALA A 1040 43.09 -43.45 -19.26
C ALA A 1040 43.38 -44.94 -18.97
N GLY A 1041 42.56 -45.56 -18.12
CA GLY A 1041 42.69 -46.99 -17.77
C GLY A 1041 43.80 -47.33 -16.79
N GLN A 1042 44.45 -46.34 -16.17
CA GLN A 1042 45.47 -46.53 -15.14
C GLN A 1042 45.02 -45.94 -13.78
N PRO A 1043 45.46 -46.51 -12.64
CA PRO A 1043 45.21 -45.92 -11.33
C PRO A 1043 45.95 -44.58 -11.20
N THR A 1044 45.36 -43.66 -10.43
CA THR A 1044 45.94 -42.36 -10.14
C THR A 1044 47.19 -42.49 -9.28
N LEU A 1045 48.29 -41.88 -9.71
CA LEU A 1045 49.56 -41.83 -8.99
C LEU A 1045 49.65 -40.50 -8.25
N ALA A 1046 50.16 -40.50 -7.02
CA ALA A 1046 50.31 -39.31 -6.18
C ALA A 1046 51.71 -39.23 -5.55
N GLY A 1047 52.23 -38.00 -5.38
CA GLY A 1047 53.53 -37.76 -4.75
C GLY A 1047 54.69 -38.51 -5.42
N THR A 1048 55.47 -39.27 -4.64
CA THR A 1048 56.64 -40.05 -5.12
C THR A 1048 56.26 -41.29 -5.94
N GLY A 1049 54.96 -41.58 -6.11
CA GLY A 1049 54.48 -42.61 -7.03
C GLY A 1049 54.61 -42.23 -8.51
N PHE A 1050 54.89 -40.95 -8.79
CA PHE A 1050 55.31 -40.50 -10.11
C PHE A 1050 56.76 -40.93 -10.35
N GLY A 1051 57.01 -41.84 -11.29
CA GLY A 1051 58.38 -42.11 -11.74
C GLY A 1051 58.93 -40.96 -12.60
N SER A 1052 60.24 -40.99 -12.88
CA SER A 1052 60.87 -40.11 -13.88
C SER A 1052 60.58 -40.65 -15.28
N TRP A 1053 59.91 -39.84 -16.12
CA TRP A 1053 59.71 -40.10 -17.55
C TRP A 1053 59.12 -41.48 -17.89
N VAL A 1054 57.95 -41.78 -17.31
CA VAL A 1054 57.20 -43.02 -17.46
C VAL A 1054 56.32 -42.97 -18.71
N PRO A 1055 56.27 -44.03 -19.54
CA PRO A 1055 55.41 -44.06 -20.72
C PRO A 1055 53.92 -44.10 -20.35
N VAL A 1056 53.12 -43.24 -20.98
CA VAL A 1056 51.66 -43.18 -20.85
C VAL A 1056 51.03 -44.17 -21.84
N THR A 1057 50.39 -45.23 -21.34
CA THR A 1057 49.72 -46.22 -22.20
C THR A 1057 48.28 -45.84 -22.56
N GLY A 1058 47.68 -44.91 -21.83
CA GLY A 1058 46.30 -44.43 -22.03
C GLY A 1058 46.14 -43.49 -23.24
N SER A 1059 44.90 -43.24 -23.65
CA SER A 1059 44.56 -42.29 -24.74
C SER A 1059 44.73 -40.82 -24.34
N TRP A 1060 44.81 -40.53 -23.05
CA TRP A 1060 45.10 -39.22 -22.49
C TRP A 1060 45.83 -39.36 -21.15
N ALA A 1061 46.52 -38.29 -20.75
CA ALA A 1061 47.10 -38.11 -19.42
C ALA A 1061 46.70 -36.73 -18.86
N ARG A 1062 46.58 -36.65 -17.54
CA ARG A 1062 46.34 -35.39 -16.81
C ARG A 1062 47.31 -35.24 -15.65
N LEU A 1063 47.60 -33.99 -15.32
CA LEU A 1063 48.24 -33.57 -14.08
C LEU A 1063 47.26 -32.67 -13.32
N ARG A 1064 47.10 -32.94 -12.02
CA ARG A 1064 46.27 -32.13 -11.11
C ARG A 1064 47.12 -31.54 -9.98
N SER A 1065 46.82 -30.29 -9.64
CA SER A 1065 47.38 -29.59 -8.49
C SER A 1065 46.26 -29.26 -7.49
N GLY A 1066 46.29 -29.89 -6.32
CA GLY A 1066 45.39 -29.57 -5.22
C GLY A 1066 45.59 -28.14 -4.68
N SER A 1067 46.83 -27.65 -4.66
CA SER A 1067 47.18 -26.33 -4.14
C SER A 1067 46.75 -25.19 -5.08
N LEU A 1068 46.85 -25.40 -6.40
CA LEU A 1068 46.46 -24.43 -7.40
C LEU A 1068 44.99 -24.58 -7.85
N SER A 1069 44.31 -25.66 -7.45
CA SER A 1069 42.93 -25.99 -7.90
C SER A 1069 42.79 -26.04 -9.42
N VAL A 1070 43.85 -26.47 -10.11
CA VAL A 1070 43.91 -26.59 -11.58
C VAL A 1070 44.30 -28.02 -11.94
N GLU A 1071 43.67 -28.56 -12.98
CA GLU A 1071 44.16 -29.73 -13.70
C GLU A 1071 44.33 -29.40 -15.19
N TRP A 1072 45.29 -30.05 -15.82
CA TRP A 1072 45.43 -29.99 -17.26
C TRP A 1072 45.69 -31.36 -17.86
N SER A 1073 45.32 -31.55 -19.11
CA SER A 1073 45.38 -32.83 -19.78
C SER A 1073 45.85 -32.73 -21.23
N LEU A 1074 46.55 -33.76 -21.67
CA LEU A 1074 46.98 -34.02 -23.03
C LEU A 1074 46.40 -35.33 -23.56
N SER A 1075 46.10 -35.35 -24.85
CA SER A 1075 45.73 -36.56 -25.58
C SER A 1075 46.96 -37.21 -26.21
N ARG A 1076 47.01 -38.54 -26.32
CA ARG A 1076 48.08 -39.21 -27.04
C ARG A 1076 47.99 -38.89 -28.55
N LEU A 1077 49.13 -38.59 -29.18
CA LEU A 1077 49.23 -38.40 -30.62
C LEU A 1077 49.60 -39.73 -31.31
N PRO A 1078 49.05 -40.06 -32.49
CA PRO A 1078 49.40 -41.29 -33.22
C PRO A 1078 50.89 -41.38 -33.58
N GLU A 1079 51.48 -40.24 -33.93
CA GLU A 1079 52.88 -40.08 -34.38
C GLU A 1079 53.90 -39.88 -33.24
N ALA A 1080 53.47 -39.90 -31.97
CA ALA A 1080 54.33 -39.70 -30.82
C ALA A 1080 54.04 -40.66 -29.67
N SER A 1081 55.06 -40.93 -28.87
CA SER A 1081 54.89 -41.55 -27.56
C SER A 1081 54.72 -40.45 -26.51
N LEU A 1082 53.70 -40.58 -25.65
CA LEU A 1082 53.44 -39.65 -24.55
C LEU A 1082 54.10 -40.20 -23.28
N TYR A 1083 54.87 -39.37 -22.60
CA TYR A 1083 55.54 -39.67 -21.34
C TYR A 1083 55.05 -38.74 -20.25
N ALA A 1084 55.07 -39.20 -19.00
CA ALA A 1084 54.76 -38.41 -17.82
C ALA A 1084 55.88 -38.57 -16.81
N GLY A 1085 56.31 -37.48 -16.18
CA GLY A 1085 57.41 -37.52 -15.24
C GLY A 1085 57.19 -36.62 -14.04
N ARG A 1086 57.75 -37.01 -12.90
CA ARG A 1086 58.13 -36.10 -11.83
C ARG A 1086 59.50 -36.46 -11.33
N GLU A 1087 60.34 -35.47 -11.12
CA GLU A 1087 61.65 -35.66 -10.50
C GLU A 1087 61.86 -34.63 -9.41
N GLN A 1088 62.32 -35.07 -8.24
CA GLN A 1088 62.59 -34.22 -7.10
C GLN A 1088 63.99 -34.54 -6.55
N ILE A 1089 64.97 -33.73 -6.91
CA ILE A 1089 66.34 -33.76 -6.39
C ILE A 1089 66.58 -32.44 -5.62
N ALA A 1090 66.55 -32.53 -4.29
CA ALA A 1090 66.82 -31.39 -3.42
C ALA A 1090 68.31 -30.96 -3.50
N PRO A 1091 68.64 -29.67 -3.31
CA PRO A 1091 67.74 -28.56 -3.00
C PRO A 1091 67.12 -27.87 -4.23
N ASP A 1092 67.60 -28.17 -5.44
CA ASP A 1092 67.45 -27.25 -6.57
C ASP A 1092 66.69 -27.82 -7.78
N PHE A 1093 66.24 -29.09 -7.78
CA PHE A 1093 65.55 -29.71 -8.93
C PHE A 1093 64.20 -30.34 -8.59
N ASP A 1094 63.09 -29.74 -9.07
CA ASP A 1094 61.73 -30.25 -8.87
C ASP A 1094 60.85 -29.92 -10.09
N TRP A 1095 60.48 -30.94 -10.88
CA TRP A 1095 59.65 -30.77 -12.08
C TRP A 1095 58.56 -31.85 -12.19
N ALA A 1096 57.45 -31.51 -12.85
CA ALA A 1096 56.42 -32.46 -13.27
C ALA A 1096 55.87 -32.10 -14.66
N GLY A 1097 55.76 -33.05 -15.58
CA GLY A 1097 55.40 -32.74 -16.97
C GLY A 1097 54.78 -33.90 -17.75
N LEU A 1098 54.26 -33.55 -18.94
CA LEU A 1098 53.70 -34.49 -19.93
C LEU A 1098 54.35 -34.24 -21.30
N ASP A 1099 55.24 -35.13 -21.73
CA ASP A 1099 56.13 -34.86 -22.87
C ASP A 1099 55.86 -35.79 -24.05
N TYR A 1100 55.97 -35.28 -25.26
CA TYR A 1100 55.88 -36.10 -26.47
C TYR A 1100 57.28 -36.43 -26.99
N ILE A 1101 57.50 -37.69 -27.37
CA ILE A 1101 58.70 -38.14 -28.07
C ILE A 1101 58.31 -38.64 -29.46
N PHE A 1102 58.91 -38.02 -30.46
CA PHE A 1102 58.74 -38.30 -31.87
C PHE A 1102 59.99 -39.01 -32.42
N PRO A 1103 59.83 -39.96 -33.36
CA PRO A 1103 60.96 -40.62 -34.02
C PRO A 1103 61.67 -39.69 -35.02
N ALA A 1104 62.79 -40.14 -35.61
CA ALA A 1104 63.62 -39.42 -36.59
C ALA A 1104 62.93 -38.97 -37.91
N SER A 1105 61.60 -39.07 -38.00
CA SER A 1105 60.76 -38.62 -39.12
C SER A 1105 59.94 -37.37 -38.78
N PHE A 1106 60.35 -36.60 -37.78
CA PHE A 1106 59.60 -35.45 -37.27
C PHE A 1106 59.52 -34.30 -38.29
N ASN A 1107 58.31 -33.97 -38.75
CA ASN A 1107 58.03 -32.87 -39.67
C ASN A 1107 57.18 -31.75 -39.03
N GLY A 1108 57.06 -31.77 -37.70
CA GLY A 1108 56.19 -30.87 -36.92
C GLY A 1108 55.04 -31.62 -36.22
N ALA A 1109 54.38 -30.93 -35.29
CA ALA A 1109 53.24 -31.45 -34.53
C ALA A 1109 52.28 -30.33 -34.15
N THR A 1110 50.99 -30.65 -34.00
CA THR A 1110 50.01 -29.73 -33.44
C THR A 1110 49.18 -30.46 -32.39
N TYR A 1111 49.05 -29.88 -31.21
CA TYR A 1111 48.31 -30.47 -30.11
C TYR A 1111 47.72 -29.40 -29.20
N ARG A 1112 46.85 -29.85 -28.29
CA ARG A 1112 46.11 -28.97 -27.38
C ARG A 1112 46.30 -29.41 -25.95
N ILE A 1113 46.71 -28.47 -25.11
CA ILE A 1113 46.69 -28.59 -23.66
C ILE A 1113 45.33 -28.09 -23.17
N THR A 1114 44.53 -28.97 -22.57
CA THR A 1114 43.25 -28.58 -21.97
C THR A 1114 43.49 -28.22 -20.51
N VAL A 1115 43.00 -27.07 -20.05
CA VAL A 1115 43.13 -26.58 -18.68
C VAL A 1115 41.74 -26.40 -18.08
N GLN A 1116 41.51 -26.96 -16.89
CA GLN A 1116 40.25 -26.84 -16.18
C GLN A 1116 40.45 -26.79 -14.66
N GLU A 1117 39.39 -26.41 -13.93
CA GLU A 1117 39.39 -26.41 -12.46
C GLU A 1117 39.46 -27.87 -11.97
N ALA A 1118 40.39 -28.14 -11.04
CA ALA A 1118 40.53 -29.45 -10.43
C ALA A 1118 39.25 -29.83 -9.67
N ARG A 1119 38.56 -30.89 -10.11
CA ARG A 1119 37.39 -31.43 -9.41
C ARG A 1119 37.75 -32.24 -8.16
#